data_AF-A0AAN0NJW4-F1
#
_entry.id   AF-A0AAN0NJW4-F1
#
_cell.length_a   1.000
_cell.length_b   1.000
_cell.length_c   1.000
_cell.angle_alpha   90.00
_cell.angle_beta   90.00
_cell.angle_gamma   90.00
#
_symmetry.space_group_name_H-M   'P 1'
#
loop_
_entity.id
_entity.type
_entity.pdbx_description
1 polymer ?
#
loop_
_entity_poly.entity_id
_entity_poly.type
_entity_poly.pdbx_seq_one_letter_code
_entity_poly.pdbx_strand_id
1 'polypeptide(L)'
;MSADDLTVWNHQNFNAISWGQPMALVRFTCNVVQPHGFVAGFANGPTADRWITIRPMSPAQSSYVIGGAGMTGMLLPPSVTLNQIFGVSQDDVANDDGWEEVERVGLPVPTDSWAGIGDHTAEQGLLDGGLMSPIEAALARYTRGQPAVGWPNFISAGMPAPTFSLPDGQQLVDEMHNQILGEIRERMTLVPAAMASTLSNVTIPPPESATGQVAPTEPSEATYSPLDLMLAGVTTDPCLSLILGYGTALDHTLDQTSSTSAAAQFGPDHTHYMVTAEWDGGLLGDGSALEMAALAMQPHFAFAGAAPADMQAQSTNPMTPLEPDGPWRRSVRFSWDRVPKTGLYRVASFATAKQRIMPSGPVTLMNEPRPSGGFRPTAANAVAGDPDTGRISAADRVVEIPAPNAATNNGFVVMRYAAVTQTIFGLWGHWSEVDEIVREPSPSPVPILAARLDPRPPADGGPCPATLTVEFSWDWSVRRPDSILISGRLWAAADRSDPPPGEVPVMTLPRSIGGAEQGVLISFNDDVPSSPDADIVGLAADGEAFAAFGPAQGDDIRRYRVTIHDFALDFDPTPHVGMHLFTRVFERLAPGRIGPFPQYPYAISASDPRPPSINSGIDYVDLASLPDANGECHARLSWPEVPAAAGYFIYEATETDLRAALGLPPPALEATLSARLEEVRDAYNLDPTRRPFTRRYPELQQAVSRNVTLPKGSRDIHFFAVLAQSASGLDSAWPIDGVPGERLIPIAAPAIAKPQAPILEVRRVPVGEEGFAAQLTVTPRIGHKARRIRVFRTRIDDAARQIDTMGPPIAMVDGNSPDWDVSVTSDAVAADYIDGATGVDQPGGSWDWVWYRAEVWSTPDPERGLLTGRSDPSPAQNVIIPPDHAPDLSDIDMEWPGGNLGAVELRWASSAPIPMTGLGAHRMSVAVLEAGATDPVFADEQALAHIPTAPGAVNMPCCWREGPVASDGTQNYRALIYRDADMPALSVAIRMRDPLGRITERLADIPQGPSCPSR
;
A
#
# COMPACT_ATOMS: atom_id res chain seq x y z
N MET A 1 20.83 76.32 -5.23
CA MET A 1 21.01 75.27 -4.20
C MET A 1 22.47 75.26 -3.74
N SER A 2 22.70 75.08 -2.44
CA SER A 2 24.05 74.85 -1.91
C SER A 2 24.39 73.35 -2.01
N ALA A 3 25.67 72.97 -1.89
CA ALA A 3 26.07 71.55 -1.97
C ALA A 3 25.48 70.69 -0.84
N ASP A 4 25.08 71.31 0.28
CA ASP A 4 24.53 70.63 1.46
C ASP A 4 23.06 70.22 1.29
N ASP A 5 22.38 70.70 0.24
CA ASP A 5 20.96 70.41 -0.04
C ASP A 5 20.76 69.19 -0.97
N LEU A 6 21.85 68.54 -1.39
CA LEU A 6 21.86 67.44 -2.35
C LEU A 6 22.18 66.11 -1.67
N THR A 7 21.39 65.08 -1.97
CA THR A 7 21.70 63.69 -1.58
C THR A 7 22.14 62.91 -2.81
N VAL A 8 23.32 62.28 -2.76
CA VAL A 8 23.87 61.48 -3.86
C VAL A 8 23.89 60.00 -3.47
N TRP A 9 23.26 59.17 -4.31
CA TRP A 9 23.25 57.72 -4.18
C TRP A 9 24.01 57.10 -5.36
N ASN A 10 25.10 56.41 -5.07
CA ASN A 10 25.89 55.73 -6.09
C ASN A 10 25.37 54.30 -6.26
N HIS A 11 24.84 53.98 -7.45
CA HIS A 11 24.43 52.63 -7.83
C HIS A 11 25.37 52.09 -8.91
N GLN A 12 25.50 50.78 -9.05
CA GLN A 12 26.43 50.15 -10.01
C GLN A 12 26.29 50.64 -11.47
N ASN A 13 25.10 51.12 -11.86
CA ASN A 13 24.80 51.53 -13.23
C ASN A 13 24.44 53.02 -13.39
N PHE A 14 24.17 53.77 -12.30
CA PHE A 14 23.79 55.19 -12.34
C PHE A 14 24.09 55.88 -10.99
N ASN A 15 24.36 57.19 -11.02
CA ASN A 15 24.40 58.05 -9.85
C ASN A 15 23.07 58.81 -9.74
N ALA A 16 22.31 58.59 -8.67
CA ALA A 16 21.08 59.32 -8.41
C ALA A 16 21.37 60.54 -7.53
N ILE A 17 20.89 61.70 -7.95
CA ILE A 17 20.99 62.96 -7.20
C ILE A 17 19.58 63.39 -6.87
N SER A 18 19.26 63.57 -5.60
CA SER A 18 17.96 64.05 -5.14
C SER A 18 18.09 65.34 -4.34
N TRP A 19 17.02 66.13 -4.34
CA TRP A 19 16.93 67.41 -3.63
C TRP A 19 15.56 67.52 -2.92
N GLY A 20 15.48 68.36 -1.88
CA GLY A 20 14.35 68.37 -0.96
C GLY A 20 13.06 69.07 -1.42
N GLN A 21 13.14 69.98 -2.40
CA GLN A 21 11.99 70.74 -2.91
C GLN A 21 11.68 70.43 -4.38
N PRO A 22 10.42 70.29 -4.81
CA PRO A 22 10.09 70.05 -6.22
C PRO A 22 10.62 71.17 -7.14
N MET A 23 11.37 70.78 -8.16
CA MET A 23 11.95 71.67 -9.17
C MET A 23 11.21 71.50 -10.49
N ALA A 24 10.99 72.59 -11.22
CA ALA A 24 10.42 72.57 -12.58
C ALA A 24 11.50 72.56 -13.67
N LEU A 25 12.63 73.25 -13.43
CA LEU A 25 13.76 73.36 -14.33
C LEU A 25 15.05 73.10 -13.58
N VAL A 26 15.93 72.29 -14.15
CA VAL A 26 17.27 72.05 -13.61
C VAL A 26 18.31 72.17 -14.71
N ARG A 27 19.29 73.04 -14.50
CA ARG A 27 20.46 73.25 -15.35
C ARG A 27 21.67 72.70 -14.63
N PHE A 28 22.47 71.93 -15.35
CA PHE A 28 23.70 71.40 -14.79
C PHE A 28 24.85 71.50 -15.79
N THR A 29 26.07 71.57 -15.26
CA THR A 29 27.29 71.49 -16.05
C THR A 29 28.04 70.22 -15.66
N CYS A 30 28.56 69.51 -16.64
CA CYS A 30 29.19 68.21 -16.43
C CYS A 30 30.25 67.91 -17.49
N ASN A 31 31.17 67.01 -17.14
CA ASN A 31 32.12 66.42 -18.08
C ASN A 31 31.63 65.03 -18.48
N VAL A 32 31.43 64.79 -19.77
CA VAL A 32 30.94 63.52 -20.33
C VAL A 32 32.11 62.78 -20.98
N VAL A 33 32.50 61.64 -20.42
CA VAL A 33 33.69 60.90 -20.87
C VAL A 33 33.39 59.93 -22.03
N GLN A 34 32.12 59.51 -22.21
CA GLN A 34 31.70 58.57 -23.26
C GLN A 34 30.43 59.02 -24.00
N PRO A 35 30.28 58.72 -25.31
CA PRO A 35 29.24 59.27 -26.17
C PRO A 35 27.82 58.70 -26.00
N HIS A 36 27.60 57.74 -25.10
CA HIS A 36 26.32 57.04 -24.99
C HIS A 36 25.77 57.16 -23.57
N GLY A 37 24.77 58.02 -23.38
CA GLY A 37 24.07 58.17 -22.11
C GLY A 37 22.92 59.17 -22.19
N PHE A 38 22.03 59.10 -21.22
CA PHE A 38 20.96 60.08 -21.00
C PHE A 38 20.90 60.43 -19.52
N VAL A 39 20.42 61.64 -19.21
CA VAL A 39 19.98 62.01 -17.87
C VAL A 39 18.47 61.80 -17.78
N ALA A 40 17.99 61.25 -16.68
CA ALA A 40 16.55 61.09 -16.43
C ALA A 40 16.15 61.86 -15.17
N GLY A 41 15.19 62.77 -15.27
CA GLY A 41 14.57 63.44 -14.13
C GLY A 41 13.47 62.57 -13.55
N PHE A 42 13.38 62.51 -12.22
CA PHE A 42 12.36 61.72 -11.53
C PHE A 42 11.64 62.51 -10.45
N ALA A 43 10.40 62.12 -10.18
CA ALA A 43 9.58 62.66 -9.09
C ALA A 43 9.41 61.61 -7.98
N ASN A 44 9.68 61.97 -6.73
CA ASN A 44 9.51 61.12 -5.56
C ASN A 44 10.34 59.81 -5.54
N GLY A 45 11.39 59.68 -6.34
CA GLY A 45 12.35 58.55 -6.26
C GLY A 45 12.84 58.02 -7.61
N PRO A 46 14.01 57.33 -7.65
CA PRO A 46 14.72 56.98 -8.88
C PRO A 46 14.19 55.72 -9.59
N THR A 47 12.89 55.42 -9.49
CA THR A 47 12.29 54.24 -10.16
C THR A 47 11.78 54.63 -11.56
N ALA A 48 11.82 53.70 -12.51
CA ALA A 48 11.51 53.99 -13.92
C ALA A 48 10.07 54.50 -14.13
N ASP A 49 9.11 54.03 -13.33
CA ASP A 49 7.72 54.49 -13.30
C ASP A 49 7.57 55.98 -12.88
N ARG A 50 8.58 56.53 -12.22
CA ARG A 50 8.61 57.90 -11.71
C ARG A 50 9.45 58.85 -12.57
N TRP A 51 9.95 58.38 -13.71
CA TRP A 51 10.65 59.23 -14.65
C TRP A 51 9.68 60.17 -15.34
N ILE A 52 10.00 61.46 -15.32
CA ILE A 52 9.16 62.54 -15.84
C ILE A 52 9.76 63.20 -17.08
N THR A 53 11.09 63.14 -17.24
CA THR A 53 11.81 63.79 -18.35
C THR A 53 13.13 63.07 -18.63
N ILE A 54 13.56 63.00 -19.88
CA ILE A 54 14.84 62.42 -20.30
C ILE A 54 15.52 63.38 -21.26
N ARG A 55 16.83 63.57 -21.09
CA ARG A 55 17.66 64.32 -22.04
C ARG A 55 18.85 63.47 -22.49
N PRO A 56 19.03 63.23 -23.80
CA PRO A 56 20.24 62.58 -24.30
C PRO A 56 21.47 63.47 -24.08
N MET A 57 22.62 62.85 -23.82
CA MET A 57 23.88 63.54 -23.55
C MET A 57 24.87 63.36 -24.70
N SER A 58 25.70 64.38 -24.96
CA SER A 58 26.73 64.38 -26.00
C SER A 58 28.08 64.86 -25.44
N PRO A 59 29.21 64.23 -25.78
CA PRO A 59 30.54 64.67 -25.33
C PRO A 59 30.89 66.10 -25.79
N ALA A 60 30.23 66.60 -26.84
CA ALA A 60 30.44 67.95 -27.36
C ALA A 60 29.75 69.06 -26.53
N GLN A 61 28.88 68.69 -25.59
CA GLN A 61 28.10 69.62 -24.77
C GLN A 61 28.43 69.47 -23.28
N SER A 62 28.74 70.60 -22.63
CA SER A 62 29.15 70.64 -21.21
C SER A 62 28.11 71.23 -20.27
N SER A 63 26.99 71.76 -20.78
CA SER A 63 25.87 72.30 -20.01
C SER A 63 24.55 71.76 -20.56
N TYR A 64 23.70 71.27 -19.67
CA TYR A 64 22.42 70.66 -19.99
C TYR A 64 21.31 71.33 -19.18
N VAL A 65 20.12 71.36 -19.76
CA VAL A 65 18.88 71.74 -19.09
C VAL A 65 17.91 70.56 -19.20
N ILE A 66 17.23 70.27 -18.10
CA ILE A 66 16.16 69.30 -18.05
C ILE A 66 14.94 69.94 -17.35
N GLY A 67 13.79 69.87 -18.01
CA GLY A 67 12.52 70.38 -17.50
C GLY A 67 11.52 69.25 -17.28
N GLY A 68 10.76 69.34 -16.18
CA GLY A 68 9.67 68.43 -15.85
C GLY A 68 8.95 68.91 -14.59
N ALA A 69 7.64 68.69 -14.51
CA ALA A 69 6.87 69.08 -13.33
C ALA A 69 7.18 68.16 -12.13
N GLY A 70 7.36 68.74 -10.95
CA GLY A 70 7.50 68.01 -9.69
C GLY A 70 8.81 67.23 -9.55
N MET A 71 9.88 67.64 -10.22
CA MET A 71 11.14 66.90 -10.20
C MET A 71 11.79 66.99 -8.81
N THR A 72 12.09 65.84 -8.20
CA THR A 72 12.76 65.77 -6.89
C THR A 72 14.18 65.22 -7.01
N GLY A 73 14.59 64.79 -8.21
CA GLY A 73 15.92 64.28 -8.46
C GLY A 73 16.21 63.98 -9.93
N MET A 74 17.45 63.60 -10.22
CA MET A 74 17.91 63.13 -11.53
C MET A 74 18.83 61.91 -11.42
N LEU A 75 18.86 61.10 -12.47
CA LEU A 75 19.79 59.98 -12.66
C LEU A 75 20.84 60.35 -13.70
N LEU A 76 22.11 60.23 -13.34
CA LEU A 76 23.25 60.47 -14.20
C LEU A 76 23.99 59.16 -14.50
N PRO A 77 24.49 58.94 -15.74
CA PRO A 77 25.35 57.82 -16.04
C PRO A 77 26.66 57.87 -15.23
N PRO A 78 27.29 56.72 -14.92
CA PRO A 78 28.54 56.68 -14.14
C PRO A 78 29.71 57.37 -14.83
N SER A 79 29.65 57.50 -16.16
CA SER A 79 30.63 58.17 -17.02
C SER A 79 30.51 59.70 -17.04
N VAL A 80 29.65 60.28 -16.21
CA VAL A 80 29.38 61.71 -16.14
C VAL A 80 29.80 62.26 -14.77
N THR A 81 30.70 63.24 -14.78
CA THR A 81 31.08 63.98 -13.57
C THR A 81 30.34 65.31 -13.55
N LEU A 82 29.50 65.51 -12.52
CA LEU A 82 28.78 66.75 -12.28
C LEU A 82 29.72 67.84 -11.72
N ASN A 83 29.70 69.03 -12.31
CA ASN A 83 30.49 70.18 -11.85
C ASN A 83 29.62 71.19 -11.09
N GLN A 84 28.45 71.56 -11.64
CA GLN A 84 27.51 72.49 -11.03
C GLN A 84 26.07 72.11 -11.35
N ILE A 85 25.14 72.48 -10.45
CA ILE A 85 23.71 72.28 -10.62
C ILE A 85 22.95 73.52 -10.10
N PHE A 86 21.97 73.97 -10.89
CA PHE A 86 21.07 75.08 -10.61
C PHE A 86 19.65 74.61 -10.88
N GLY A 87 18.72 74.89 -9.97
CA GLY A 87 17.31 74.53 -10.14
C GLY A 87 16.41 75.73 -9.86
N VAL A 88 15.27 75.78 -10.54
CA VAL A 88 14.16 76.70 -10.26
C VAL A 88 13.03 75.86 -9.68
N SER A 89 12.49 76.29 -8.54
CA SER A 89 11.41 75.58 -7.88
C SER A 89 10.15 75.56 -8.75
N GLN A 90 9.29 74.58 -8.53
CA GLN A 90 8.01 74.52 -9.24
C GLN A 90 7.14 75.75 -8.93
N ASP A 91 7.15 76.21 -7.69
CA ASP A 91 6.34 77.34 -7.23
C ASP A 91 6.82 78.65 -7.86
N ASP A 92 8.13 78.86 -7.98
CA ASP A 92 8.69 80.05 -8.63
C ASP A 92 8.30 80.12 -10.11
N VAL A 93 8.25 78.97 -10.80
CA VAL A 93 7.81 78.90 -12.20
C VAL A 93 6.31 79.12 -12.34
N ALA A 94 5.49 78.54 -11.45
CA ALA A 94 4.04 78.69 -11.51
C ALA A 94 3.60 80.14 -11.27
N ASN A 95 4.32 80.88 -10.42
CA ASN A 95 4.01 82.27 -10.06
C ASN A 95 4.83 83.32 -10.86
N ASP A 96 5.45 82.94 -11.99
CA ASP A 96 6.20 83.87 -12.83
C ASP A 96 5.24 84.78 -13.62
N ASP A 97 5.46 86.10 -13.60
CA ASP A 97 4.60 87.07 -14.30
C ASP A 97 4.71 86.99 -15.84
N GLY A 98 5.55 86.11 -16.39
CA GLY A 98 5.79 85.94 -17.82
C GLY A 98 4.83 84.99 -18.55
N TRP A 99 3.81 84.43 -17.89
CA TRP A 99 2.82 83.57 -18.53
C TRP A 99 1.83 84.37 -19.39
N GLU A 100 1.57 83.91 -20.60
CA GLU A 100 0.58 84.49 -21.52
C GLU A 100 -0.56 83.48 -21.79
N GLU A 101 -1.80 83.97 -21.76
CA GLU A 101 -2.99 83.16 -22.06
C GLU A 101 -3.05 82.87 -23.57
N VAL A 102 -3.05 81.59 -23.96
CA VAL A 102 -3.02 81.17 -25.38
C VAL A 102 -4.30 80.47 -25.85
N GLU A 103 -5.01 79.78 -24.96
CA GLU A 103 -6.23 79.04 -25.29
C GLU A 103 -7.15 78.89 -24.07
N ARG A 104 -8.46 79.08 -24.26
CA ARG A 104 -9.50 78.70 -23.28
C ARG A 104 -10.07 77.34 -23.62
N VAL A 105 -10.05 76.42 -22.67
CA VAL A 105 -10.51 75.04 -22.86
C VAL A 105 -11.66 74.69 -21.91
N GLY A 106 -12.65 73.95 -22.42
CA GLY A 106 -13.73 73.42 -21.60
C GLY A 106 -14.47 72.25 -22.26
N LEU A 107 -15.58 71.86 -21.64
CA LEU A 107 -16.46 70.80 -22.14
C LEU A 107 -17.29 71.30 -23.34
N PRO A 108 -17.60 70.43 -24.32
CA PRO A 108 -18.41 70.77 -25.47
C PRO A 108 -19.89 70.76 -25.08
N VAL A 109 -20.41 71.84 -24.49
CA VAL A 109 -21.77 71.87 -23.95
C VAL A 109 -22.70 72.84 -24.72
N PRO A 110 -24.01 72.53 -24.85
CA PRO A 110 -24.96 73.47 -25.42
C PRO A 110 -25.30 74.58 -24.43
N THR A 111 -25.13 75.84 -24.85
CA THR A 111 -25.31 77.06 -24.02
C THR A 111 -26.65 77.08 -23.28
N ASP A 112 -27.75 76.77 -23.95
CA ASP A 112 -29.09 76.85 -23.35
C ASP A 112 -29.30 75.84 -22.20
N SER A 113 -28.72 74.65 -22.33
CA SER A 113 -28.91 73.57 -21.35
C SER A 113 -27.95 73.67 -20.16
N TRP A 114 -26.81 74.34 -20.30
CA TRP A 114 -25.79 74.49 -19.25
C TRP A 114 -25.73 75.90 -18.63
N ALA A 115 -26.64 76.78 -19.02
CA ALA A 115 -26.72 78.14 -18.47
C ALA A 115 -26.80 78.12 -16.93
N GLY A 116 -25.88 78.87 -16.29
CA GLY A 116 -25.81 79.01 -14.83
C GLY A 116 -25.05 77.89 -14.10
N ILE A 117 -24.41 76.97 -14.82
CA ILE A 117 -23.54 75.92 -14.25
C ILE A 117 -22.07 76.32 -14.48
N GLY A 118 -21.52 77.12 -13.55
CA GLY A 118 -20.17 77.68 -13.67
C GLY A 118 -19.95 78.45 -14.98
N ASP A 119 -18.69 78.53 -15.41
CA ASP A 119 -18.30 79.19 -16.67
C ASP A 119 -18.25 78.24 -17.87
N HIS A 120 -18.91 77.08 -17.80
CA HIS A 120 -18.89 76.09 -18.87
C HIS A 120 -19.53 76.58 -20.19
N THR A 121 -20.38 77.61 -20.14
CA THR A 121 -21.00 78.23 -21.32
C THR A 121 -20.19 79.39 -21.91
N ALA A 122 -19.07 79.77 -21.29
CA ALA A 122 -18.21 80.83 -21.81
C ALA A 122 -17.62 80.44 -23.18
N GLU A 123 -17.29 81.44 -24.00
CA GLU A 123 -16.65 81.20 -25.29
C GLU A 123 -15.23 80.62 -25.07
N GLN A 124 -14.87 79.61 -25.88
CA GLN A 124 -13.65 78.81 -25.77
C GLN A 124 -12.85 78.87 -27.07
N GLY A 125 -11.58 78.44 -27.05
CA GLY A 125 -10.71 78.37 -28.22
C GLY A 125 -9.45 79.23 -28.11
N LEU A 126 -8.71 79.31 -29.21
CA LEU A 126 -7.47 80.10 -29.31
C LEU A 126 -7.79 81.59 -29.28
N LEU A 127 -7.03 82.37 -28.50
CA LEU A 127 -7.25 83.82 -28.41
C LEU A 127 -7.02 84.51 -29.76
N ASP A 128 -5.97 84.12 -30.49
CA ASP A 128 -5.63 84.68 -31.80
C ASP A 128 -6.62 84.29 -32.92
N GLY A 129 -7.37 83.20 -32.74
CA GLY A 129 -8.35 82.69 -33.70
C GLY A 129 -9.77 83.25 -33.49
N GLY A 130 -9.99 83.97 -32.38
CA GLY A 130 -11.32 84.35 -31.90
C GLY A 130 -11.97 83.23 -31.09
N LEU A 131 -12.56 83.59 -29.95
CA LEU A 131 -13.29 82.64 -29.13
C LEU A 131 -14.60 82.23 -29.84
N MET A 132 -14.98 80.97 -29.68
CA MET A 132 -16.11 80.33 -30.34
C MET A 132 -17.05 79.72 -29.30
N SER A 133 -18.21 79.22 -29.74
CA SER A 133 -19.07 78.43 -28.85
C SER A 133 -18.34 77.17 -28.35
N PRO A 134 -18.69 76.62 -27.17
CA PRO A 134 -18.03 75.43 -26.61
C PRO A 134 -17.93 74.24 -27.57
N ILE A 135 -18.98 74.00 -28.37
CA ILE A 135 -19.02 72.90 -29.34
C ILE A 135 -18.08 73.17 -30.52
N GLU A 136 -18.12 74.38 -31.10
CA GLU A 136 -17.24 74.76 -32.21
C GLU A 136 -15.76 74.74 -31.79
N ALA A 137 -15.46 75.22 -30.58
CA ALA A 137 -14.12 75.18 -30.01
C ALA A 137 -13.60 73.75 -29.85
N ALA A 138 -14.44 72.82 -29.39
CA ALA A 138 -14.08 71.40 -29.29
C ALA A 138 -13.80 70.76 -30.66
N LEU A 139 -14.59 71.08 -31.68
CA LEU A 139 -14.36 70.60 -33.05
C LEU A 139 -13.09 71.19 -33.66
N ALA A 140 -12.78 72.45 -33.36
CA ALA A 140 -11.53 73.09 -33.77
C ALA A 140 -10.30 72.39 -33.12
N ARG A 141 -10.36 72.09 -31.82
CA ARG A 141 -9.32 71.31 -31.11
C ARG A 141 -9.18 69.91 -31.69
N TYR A 142 -10.28 69.22 -31.95
CA TYR A 142 -10.28 67.90 -32.56
C TYR A 142 -9.61 67.92 -33.93
N THR A 143 -10.01 68.86 -34.80
CA THR A 143 -9.45 68.97 -36.16
C THR A 143 -7.94 69.25 -36.14
N ARG A 144 -7.49 70.07 -35.19
CA ARG A 144 -6.08 70.45 -35.04
C ARG A 144 -5.23 69.35 -34.40
N GLY A 145 -5.77 68.61 -33.43
CA GLY A 145 -5.02 67.66 -32.61
C GLY A 145 -5.24 66.17 -32.92
N GLN A 146 -6.20 65.82 -33.78
CA GLN A 146 -6.51 64.42 -34.09
C GLN A 146 -5.27 63.67 -34.63
N PRO A 147 -5.10 62.38 -34.31
CA PRO A 147 -3.94 61.61 -34.76
C PRO A 147 -3.81 61.60 -36.30
N ALA A 148 -2.72 62.17 -36.82
CA ALA A 148 -2.50 62.26 -38.27
C ALA A 148 -2.21 60.90 -38.93
N VAL A 149 -1.70 59.92 -38.18
CA VAL A 149 -1.35 58.58 -38.65
C VAL A 149 -1.92 57.54 -37.70
N GLY A 150 -2.66 56.57 -38.26
CA GLY A 150 -3.17 55.42 -37.53
C GLY A 150 -2.11 54.36 -37.22
N TRP A 151 -2.54 53.16 -36.82
CA TRP A 151 -1.64 52.02 -36.72
C TRP A 151 -1.06 51.62 -38.09
N PRO A 152 0.07 50.90 -38.14
CA PRO A 152 0.68 50.45 -39.39
C PRO A 152 -0.28 49.61 -40.26
N ASN A 153 -0.18 49.78 -41.58
CA ASN A 153 -1.05 49.13 -42.57
C ASN A 153 -0.87 47.61 -42.70
N PHE A 154 0.17 47.04 -42.07
CA PHE A 154 0.47 45.62 -42.12
C PHE A 154 0.76 45.11 -40.71
N ILE A 155 0.17 43.96 -40.36
CA ILE A 155 0.52 43.24 -39.12
C ILE A 155 1.88 42.57 -39.31
N SER A 156 2.03 41.89 -40.44
CA SER A 156 3.29 41.28 -40.90
C SER A 156 3.36 41.32 -42.42
N ALA A 157 4.52 40.98 -42.99
CA ALA A 157 4.73 41.02 -44.43
C ALA A 157 3.68 40.16 -45.18
N GLY A 158 2.85 40.80 -46.01
CA GLY A 158 1.78 40.13 -46.76
C GLY A 158 0.44 40.02 -46.02
N MET A 159 0.33 40.48 -44.78
CA MET A 159 -0.90 40.49 -43.98
C MET A 159 -1.37 41.92 -43.73
N PRO A 160 -2.34 42.44 -44.50
CA PRO A 160 -2.87 43.79 -44.30
C PRO A 160 -3.58 43.89 -42.94
N ALA A 161 -3.23 44.92 -42.17
CA ALA A 161 -3.95 45.26 -40.95
C ALA A 161 -5.35 45.80 -41.31
N PRO A 162 -6.34 45.73 -40.39
CA PRO A 162 -7.61 46.42 -40.58
C PRO A 162 -7.40 47.91 -40.83
N THR A 163 -8.20 48.50 -41.72
CA THR A 163 -8.07 49.93 -42.04
C THR A 163 -8.40 50.78 -40.82
N PHE A 164 -7.46 51.64 -40.43
CA PHE A 164 -7.70 52.65 -39.41
C PHE A 164 -8.64 53.74 -39.93
N SER A 165 -9.62 54.13 -39.12
CA SER A 165 -10.51 55.27 -39.41
C SER A 165 -10.72 56.08 -38.15
N LEU A 166 -10.64 57.40 -38.29
CA LEU A 166 -10.95 58.35 -37.21
C LEU A 166 -12.47 58.49 -37.06
N PRO A 167 -12.96 58.75 -35.83
CA PRO A 167 -14.35 59.11 -35.62
C PRO A 167 -14.66 60.47 -36.27
N ASP A 168 -15.92 60.66 -36.66
CA ASP A 168 -16.43 61.98 -37.03
C ASP A 168 -16.56 62.85 -35.77
N GLY A 169 -15.97 64.04 -35.79
CA GLY A 169 -15.91 64.92 -34.61
C GLY A 169 -17.29 65.35 -34.11
N GLN A 170 -18.22 65.64 -35.03
CA GLN A 170 -19.57 66.06 -34.66
C GLN A 170 -20.34 64.90 -34.04
N GLN A 171 -20.30 63.73 -34.67
CA GLN A 171 -20.96 62.54 -34.11
C GLN A 171 -20.34 62.10 -32.78
N LEU A 172 -19.05 62.36 -32.56
CA LEU A 172 -18.38 62.05 -31.29
C LEU A 172 -18.82 63.01 -30.17
N VAL A 173 -19.07 64.30 -30.47
CA VAL A 173 -19.73 65.22 -29.52
C VAL A 173 -21.13 64.73 -29.18
N ASP A 174 -21.93 64.38 -30.19
CA ASP A 174 -23.28 63.87 -30.01
C ASP A 174 -23.28 62.55 -29.19
N GLU A 175 -22.28 61.67 -29.42
CA GLU A 175 -22.07 60.46 -28.64
C GLU A 175 -21.85 60.80 -27.15
N MET A 176 -21.01 61.78 -26.84
CA MET A 176 -20.74 62.19 -25.45
C MET A 176 -21.93 62.87 -24.77
N HIS A 177 -22.74 63.64 -25.51
CA HIS A 177 -24.00 64.19 -25.00
C HIS A 177 -24.99 63.10 -24.61
N ASN A 178 -25.13 62.08 -25.45
CA ASN A 178 -26.07 60.99 -25.22
C ASN A 178 -25.60 59.99 -24.15
N GLN A 179 -24.30 59.92 -23.87
CA GLN A 179 -23.73 58.95 -22.92
C GLN A 179 -23.43 59.57 -21.55
N ILE A 180 -22.49 60.52 -21.46
CA ILE A 180 -21.89 60.90 -20.17
C ILE A 180 -22.13 62.36 -19.77
N LEU A 181 -22.19 63.29 -20.73
CA LEU A 181 -22.26 64.73 -20.40
C LEU A 181 -23.57 65.12 -19.72
N GLY A 182 -24.69 64.44 -20.03
CA GLY A 182 -25.95 64.63 -19.30
C GLY A 182 -25.81 64.33 -17.81
N GLU A 183 -25.12 63.25 -17.45
CA GLU A 183 -24.86 62.87 -16.06
C GLU A 183 -23.81 63.75 -15.37
N ILE A 184 -22.84 64.29 -16.13
CA ILE A 184 -21.86 65.24 -15.62
C ILE A 184 -22.54 66.57 -15.28
N ARG A 185 -23.49 67.03 -16.10
CA ARG A 185 -24.24 68.27 -15.87
C ARG A 185 -24.85 68.34 -14.47
N GLU A 186 -25.53 67.28 -14.06
CA GLU A 186 -26.15 67.21 -12.73
C GLU A 186 -25.11 67.34 -11.62
N ARG A 187 -23.94 66.73 -11.79
CA ARG A 187 -22.85 66.72 -10.81
C ARG A 187 -22.07 68.02 -10.73
N MET A 188 -21.90 68.73 -11.85
CA MET A 188 -21.20 70.02 -11.89
C MET A 188 -21.91 71.12 -11.07
N THR A 189 -23.14 70.89 -10.62
CA THR A 189 -23.85 71.76 -9.67
C THR A 189 -23.47 71.55 -8.20
N LEU A 190 -22.73 70.47 -7.90
CA LEU A 190 -22.29 70.12 -6.55
C LEU A 190 -20.98 70.83 -6.21
N VAL A 191 -20.61 70.84 -4.93
CA VAL A 191 -19.27 71.29 -4.50
C VAL A 191 -18.19 70.30 -4.97
N PRO A 192 -16.94 70.74 -5.23
CA PRO A 192 -15.92 69.91 -5.88
C PRO A 192 -15.66 68.58 -5.16
N ALA A 193 -15.59 68.59 -3.82
CA ALA A 193 -15.43 67.37 -3.01
C ALA A 193 -16.59 66.35 -3.17
N ALA A 194 -17.80 66.81 -3.49
CA ALA A 194 -18.98 65.96 -3.68
C ALA A 194 -19.13 65.45 -5.12
N MET A 195 -18.54 66.14 -6.10
CA MET A 195 -18.59 65.74 -7.52
C MET A 195 -18.01 64.34 -7.73
N ALA A 196 -16.84 64.06 -7.15
CA ALA A 196 -16.12 62.79 -7.32
C ALA A 196 -16.73 61.62 -6.52
N SER A 197 -17.52 61.89 -5.47
CA SER A 197 -18.11 60.85 -4.61
C SER A 197 -19.52 60.42 -5.01
N THR A 198 -20.12 61.08 -6.00
CA THR A 198 -21.51 60.83 -6.42
C THR A 198 -21.60 59.76 -7.51
N LEU A 199 -22.16 58.60 -7.14
CA LEU A 199 -22.31 57.44 -8.03
C LEU A 199 -23.65 57.44 -8.79
N SER A 200 -23.64 56.98 -10.04
CA SER A 200 -24.82 56.62 -10.84
C SER A 200 -25.05 55.12 -10.80
N ASN A 201 -26.31 54.70 -10.93
CA ASN A 201 -26.66 53.28 -11.10
C ASN A 201 -26.89 52.98 -12.58
N VAL A 202 -26.35 51.87 -13.07
CA VAL A 202 -26.63 51.30 -14.40
C VAL A 202 -27.15 49.88 -14.25
N THR A 203 -28.22 49.57 -14.99
CA THR A 203 -28.72 48.20 -15.10
C THR A 203 -27.86 47.40 -16.06
N ILE A 204 -27.25 46.32 -15.57
CA ILE A 204 -26.51 45.36 -16.36
C ILE A 204 -27.47 44.23 -16.76
N PRO A 205 -27.66 43.99 -18.07
CA PRO A 205 -28.49 42.88 -18.52
C PRO A 205 -27.84 41.53 -18.11
N PRO A 206 -28.65 40.49 -17.88
CA PRO A 206 -28.14 39.16 -17.58
C PRO A 206 -27.18 38.65 -18.67
N PRO A 207 -26.14 37.86 -18.31
CA PRO A 207 -25.18 37.36 -19.27
C PRO A 207 -25.84 36.60 -20.40
N GLU A 208 -25.56 36.99 -21.64
CA GLU A 208 -26.00 36.30 -22.84
C GLU A 208 -24.86 35.42 -23.36
N SER A 209 -25.15 34.15 -23.60
CA SER A 209 -24.20 33.25 -24.26
C SER A 209 -23.97 33.70 -25.70
N ALA A 210 -22.88 33.25 -26.32
CA ALA A 210 -22.63 33.54 -27.73
C ALA A 210 -23.68 32.97 -28.71
N THR A 211 -24.67 32.22 -28.21
CA THR A 211 -25.79 31.68 -28.98
C THR A 211 -27.09 32.45 -28.75
N GLY A 212 -27.01 33.58 -28.06
CA GLY A 212 -28.16 34.41 -27.73
C GLY A 212 -29.02 33.88 -26.58
N GLN A 213 -28.54 32.87 -25.84
CA GLN A 213 -29.24 32.39 -24.66
C GLN A 213 -28.90 33.24 -23.47
N VAL A 214 -29.90 33.94 -22.96
CA VAL A 214 -29.79 34.78 -21.77
C VAL A 214 -29.83 33.88 -20.53
N ALA A 215 -28.87 34.07 -19.62
CA ALA A 215 -28.87 33.38 -18.33
C ALA A 215 -30.20 33.65 -17.60
N PRO A 216 -30.78 32.65 -16.91
CA PRO A 216 -32.07 32.78 -16.23
C PRO A 216 -31.92 33.54 -14.89
N THR A 217 -31.35 34.74 -14.95
CA THR A 217 -31.09 35.61 -13.81
C THR A 217 -31.72 36.98 -14.08
N GLU A 218 -32.21 37.63 -13.03
CA GLU A 218 -32.70 39.01 -13.16
C GLU A 218 -31.53 39.96 -13.53
N PRO A 219 -31.82 41.07 -14.24
CA PRO A 219 -30.84 42.13 -14.45
C PRO A 219 -30.23 42.60 -13.12
N SER A 220 -28.92 42.82 -13.09
CA SER A 220 -28.24 43.35 -11.93
C SER A 220 -28.05 44.86 -12.03
N GLU A 221 -27.81 45.54 -10.92
CA GLU A 221 -27.41 46.94 -10.90
C GLU A 221 -25.93 47.05 -10.56
N ALA A 222 -25.22 47.93 -11.27
CA ALA A 222 -23.86 48.35 -10.94
C ALA A 222 -23.82 49.85 -10.72
N THR A 223 -22.88 50.28 -9.87
CA THR A 223 -22.65 51.69 -9.61
C THR A 223 -21.33 52.14 -10.24
N TYR A 224 -21.31 53.36 -10.79
CA TYR A 224 -20.10 53.97 -11.34
C TYR A 224 -20.06 55.47 -11.04
N SER A 225 -18.86 56.06 -11.06
CA SER A 225 -18.66 57.51 -10.98
C SER A 225 -18.54 58.05 -12.42
N PRO A 226 -19.49 58.87 -12.89
CA PRO A 226 -19.43 59.45 -14.24
C PRO A 226 -18.23 60.34 -14.48
N LEU A 227 -17.79 61.09 -13.46
CA LEU A 227 -16.59 61.90 -13.56
C LEU A 227 -15.35 61.02 -13.73
N ASP A 228 -15.22 59.96 -12.95
CA ASP A 228 -14.08 59.03 -13.08
C ASP A 228 -14.14 58.25 -14.40
N LEU A 229 -15.33 57.91 -14.89
CA LEU A 229 -15.50 57.26 -16.19
C LEU A 229 -15.10 58.19 -17.34
N MET A 230 -15.48 59.46 -17.28
CA MET A 230 -15.04 60.48 -18.24
C MET A 230 -13.52 60.65 -18.19
N LEU A 231 -12.93 60.75 -17.00
CA LEU A 231 -11.48 60.84 -16.80
C LEU A 231 -10.75 59.59 -17.31
N ALA A 232 -11.32 58.40 -17.12
CA ALA A 232 -10.80 57.16 -17.71
C ALA A 232 -10.89 57.18 -19.24
N GLY A 233 -11.97 57.72 -19.81
CA GLY A 233 -12.14 57.90 -21.25
C GLY A 233 -11.08 58.82 -21.86
N VAL A 234 -10.93 60.04 -21.33
CA VAL A 234 -9.95 61.02 -21.86
C VAL A 234 -8.49 60.61 -21.67
N THR A 235 -8.21 59.71 -20.71
CA THR A 235 -6.86 59.18 -20.51
C THR A 235 -6.54 57.93 -21.33
N THR A 236 -7.54 57.35 -22.01
CA THR A 236 -7.41 56.13 -22.82
C THR A 236 -7.66 56.37 -24.30
N ASP A 237 -8.50 57.35 -24.64
CA ASP A 237 -8.82 57.76 -25.99
C ASP A 237 -8.40 59.22 -26.26
N PRO A 238 -7.40 59.44 -27.13
CA PRO A 238 -6.94 60.79 -27.47
C PRO A 238 -8.01 61.64 -28.17
N CYS A 239 -8.96 61.02 -28.90
CA CYS A 239 -10.02 61.76 -29.59
C CYS A 239 -11.00 62.35 -28.57
N LEU A 240 -11.35 61.57 -27.53
CA LEU A 240 -12.16 62.06 -26.41
C LEU A 240 -11.42 63.12 -25.60
N SER A 241 -10.11 62.98 -25.40
CA SER A 241 -9.29 63.99 -24.73
C SER A 241 -9.40 65.37 -25.39
N LEU A 242 -9.30 65.41 -26.72
CA LEU A 242 -9.41 66.66 -27.50
C LEU A 242 -10.82 67.26 -27.44
N ILE A 243 -11.86 66.43 -27.63
CA ILE A 243 -13.24 66.91 -27.68
C ILE A 243 -13.71 67.39 -26.30
N LEU A 244 -13.40 66.65 -25.24
CA LEU A 244 -13.78 66.98 -23.87
C LEU A 244 -12.87 68.04 -23.22
N GLY A 245 -11.84 68.51 -23.94
CA GLY A 245 -10.99 69.62 -23.50
C GLY A 245 -9.92 69.28 -22.47
N TYR A 246 -9.61 67.99 -22.32
CA TYR A 246 -8.47 67.51 -21.52
C TYR A 246 -7.16 67.45 -22.33
N GLY A 247 -7.25 67.60 -23.66
CA GLY A 247 -6.13 67.69 -24.57
C GLY A 247 -6.30 68.83 -25.56
N THR A 248 -5.18 69.37 -26.02
CA THR A 248 -5.10 70.32 -27.12
C THR A 248 -3.82 70.10 -27.93
N ALA A 249 -3.76 70.67 -29.12
CA ALA A 249 -2.55 70.76 -29.93
C ALA A 249 -2.29 72.23 -30.24
N LEU A 250 -1.04 72.67 -30.27
CA LEU A 250 -0.66 74.04 -30.62
C LEU A 250 0.45 73.98 -31.66
N ASP A 251 0.44 74.91 -32.63
CA ASP A 251 1.50 75.00 -33.61
C ASP A 251 2.80 75.46 -32.93
N HIS A 252 3.93 74.82 -33.27
CA HIS A 252 5.24 75.10 -32.70
C HIS A 252 5.85 76.44 -33.20
N THR A 253 5.03 77.42 -33.54
CA THR A 253 5.44 78.72 -34.11
C THR A 253 5.01 79.91 -33.26
N LEU A 254 4.75 79.71 -31.96
CA LEU A 254 4.62 80.86 -31.04
C LEU A 254 5.95 81.61 -31.01
N ASP A 255 5.90 82.88 -31.40
CA ASP A 255 7.01 83.79 -31.63
C ASP A 255 7.97 83.78 -30.43
N GLN A 256 9.25 83.50 -30.68
CA GLN A 256 10.30 83.58 -29.66
C GLN A 256 10.62 85.06 -29.34
N THR A 257 9.74 85.75 -28.61
CA THR A 257 10.07 87.06 -28.05
C THR A 257 10.68 86.91 -26.67
N SER A 258 11.99 87.15 -26.62
CA SER A 258 12.84 87.45 -25.46
C SER A 258 12.14 87.52 -24.10
N SER A 259 12.23 86.46 -23.29
CA SER A 259 11.87 86.52 -21.87
C SER A 259 12.97 87.22 -21.05
N THR A 260 12.56 88.13 -20.18
CA THR A 260 13.42 88.79 -19.17
C THR A 260 13.30 88.12 -17.78
N SER A 261 12.69 86.94 -17.69
CA SER A 261 12.40 86.22 -16.44
C SER A 261 13.56 85.31 -15.98
N ALA A 262 13.43 84.67 -14.81
CA ALA A 262 14.41 83.70 -14.29
C ALA A 262 14.68 82.54 -15.26
N ALA A 263 13.71 82.24 -16.15
CA ALA A 263 13.83 81.27 -17.25
C ALA A 263 14.86 81.67 -18.32
N ALA A 264 15.24 82.96 -18.44
CA ALA A 264 16.26 83.42 -19.39
C ALA A 264 17.64 82.76 -19.15
N GLN A 265 17.92 82.28 -17.94
CA GLN A 265 19.14 81.50 -17.63
C GLN A 265 19.16 80.10 -18.24
N PHE A 266 18.05 79.63 -18.81
CA PHE A 266 17.87 78.28 -19.34
C PHE A 266 17.76 78.24 -20.89
N GLY A 267 17.86 79.39 -21.58
CA GLY A 267 17.97 79.53 -23.03
C GLY A 267 16.63 79.73 -23.77
N PRO A 268 16.64 80.27 -25.01
CA PRO A 268 15.43 80.68 -25.76
C PRO A 268 14.65 79.52 -26.43
N ASP A 269 15.14 78.28 -26.39
CA ASP A 269 14.62 77.17 -27.20
C ASP A 269 13.47 76.37 -26.56
N HIS A 270 12.82 76.88 -25.52
CA HIS A 270 11.92 76.08 -24.70
C HIS A 270 10.59 76.79 -24.40
N THR A 271 9.54 76.41 -25.13
CA THR A 271 8.16 76.77 -24.79
C THR A 271 7.71 75.96 -23.57
N HIS A 272 7.08 76.62 -22.61
CA HIS A 272 6.47 76.01 -21.43
C HIS A 272 4.97 76.24 -21.50
N TYR A 273 4.18 75.31 -20.97
CA TYR A 273 2.73 75.45 -20.89
C TYR A 273 2.26 75.30 -19.45
N MET A 274 1.24 76.07 -19.09
CA MET A 274 0.55 76.01 -17.81
C MET A 274 -0.95 75.92 -18.07
N VAL A 275 -1.64 75.07 -17.32
CA VAL A 275 -3.11 75.03 -17.29
C VAL A 275 -3.53 75.52 -15.91
N THR A 276 -4.30 76.59 -15.87
CA THR A 276 -4.87 77.14 -14.64
C THR A 276 -6.36 76.84 -14.56
N ALA A 277 -6.87 76.70 -13.33
CA ALA A 277 -8.29 76.56 -13.05
C ALA A 277 -8.64 77.29 -11.74
N GLU A 278 -9.70 78.10 -11.78
CA GLU A 278 -10.20 78.86 -10.65
C GLU A 278 -11.38 78.14 -9.98
N TRP A 279 -11.38 78.14 -8.64
CA TRP A 279 -12.42 77.55 -7.80
C TRP A 279 -12.93 78.59 -6.80
N ASP A 280 -14.00 79.32 -7.16
CA ASP A 280 -14.51 80.48 -6.40
C ASP A 280 -14.83 80.21 -4.91
N GLY A 281 -15.24 78.99 -4.56
CA GLY A 281 -15.57 78.56 -3.20
C GLY A 281 -14.55 77.60 -2.57
N GLY A 282 -13.35 77.48 -3.17
CA GLY A 282 -12.38 76.45 -2.81
C GLY A 282 -12.89 75.01 -3.03
N LEU A 283 -12.09 74.01 -2.66
CA LEU A 283 -12.41 72.59 -2.92
C LEU A 283 -13.62 72.06 -2.10
N LEU A 284 -13.93 72.71 -0.99
CA LEU A 284 -15.02 72.34 -0.09
C LEU A 284 -16.32 73.12 -0.35
N GLY A 285 -16.29 74.16 -1.19
CA GLY A 285 -17.42 75.01 -1.52
C GLY A 285 -17.72 76.13 -0.51
N ASP A 286 -17.05 76.13 0.64
CA ASP A 286 -17.14 77.15 1.70
C ASP A 286 -15.79 77.84 2.01
N GLY A 287 -14.76 77.56 1.20
CA GLY A 287 -13.42 78.11 1.31
C GLY A 287 -13.23 79.43 0.56
N SER A 288 -12.04 80.02 0.69
CA SER A 288 -11.61 81.11 -0.19
C SER A 288 -11.40 80.60 -1.61
N ALA A 289 -11.56 81.50 -2.59
CA ALA A 289 -11.19 81.23 -3.97
C ALA A 289 -9.79 80.59 -4.05
N LEU A 290 -9.68 79.50 -4.81
CA LEU A 290 -8.45 78.75 -5.00
C LEU A 290 -8.15 78.68 -6.49
N GLU A 291 -6.98 79.16 -6.89
CA GLU A 291 -6.45 78.93 -8.23
C GLU A 291 -5.45 77.78 -8.18
N MET A 292 -5.58 76.83 -9.10
CA MET A 292 -4.68 75.69 -9.23
C MET A 292 -4.00 75.72 -10.59
N ALA A 293 -2.69 75.43 -10.62
CA ALA A 293 -1.90 75.39 -11.84
C ALA A 293 -1.25 74.00 -12.04
N ALA A 294 -1.29 73.51 -13.27
CA ALA A 294 -0.56 72.33 -13.73
C ALA A 294 0.46 72.73 -14.79
N LEU A 295 1.73 72.36 -14.60
CA LEU A 295 2.84 72.75 -15.47
C LEU A 295 3.24 71.62 -16.43
N ALA A 296 3.49 71.98 -17.70
CA ALA A 296 4.11 71.14 -18.71
C ALA A 296 5.40 71.81 -19.19
N MET A 297 6.53 71.39 -18.61
CA MET A 297 7.84 71.99 -18.84
C MET A 297 8.58 71.29 -19.97
N GLN A 298 9.05 72.04 -20.97
CA GLN A 298 9.84 71.52 -22.09
C GLN A 298 9.20 70.27 -22.72
N PRO A 299 7.99 70.37 -23.29
CA PRO A 299 7.36 69.22 -23.95
C PRO A 299 8.30 68.71 -25.05
N HIS A 300 8.70 67.44 -24.95
CA HIS A 300 9.54 66.77 -25.95
C HIS A 300 8.67 66.01 -26.96
N PHE A 301 9.26 65.58 -28.08
CA PHE A 301 8.59 64.70 -29.03
C PHE A 301 8.09 63.43 -28.33
N ALA A 302 6.78 63.16 -28.46
CA ALA A 302 6.19 61.92 -27.98
C ALA A 302 6.70 60.73 -28.82
N PHE A 303 7.02 59.62 -28.16
CA PHE A 303 7.39 58.39 -28.84
C PHE A 303 6.15 57.56 -29.17
N ALA A 304 6.18 56.86 -30.31
CA ALA A 304 5.18 55.85 -30.63
C ALA A 304 5.19 54.71 -29.61
N GLY A 305 4.06 54.01 -29.50
CA GLY A 305 3.93 52.80 -28.70
C GLY A 305 5.06 51.79 -28.96
N ALA A 306 5.75 51.31 -27.92
CA ALA A 306 6.48 50.06 -27.95
C ALA A 306 5.55 48.92 -28.40
N ALA A 307 6.05 48.13 -29.36
CA ALA A 307 5.36 46.94 -29.82
C ALA A 307 5.13 45.97 -28.64
N PRO A 308 3.96 45.31 -28.54
CA PRO A 308 3.75 44.27 -27.54
C PRO A 308 4.86 43.21 -27.57
N ALA A 309 5.48 42.95 -26.42
CA ALA A 309 6.55 41.96 -26.28
C ALA A 309 6.02 40.67 -25.63
N ASP A 310 6.71 39.56 -25.89
CA ASP A 310 6.39 38.23 -25.36
C ASP A 310 4.91 37.84 -25.53
N MET A 311 4.37 37.97 -26.76
CA MET A 311 2.98 37.59 -27.01
C MET A 311 2.77 36.08 -26.80
N GLN A 312 1.75 35.74 -26.03
CA GLN A 312 1.33 34.36 -25.75
C GLN A 312 -0.16 34.22 -26.05
N ALA A 313 -0.57 33.05 -26.54
CA ALA A 313 -1.98 32.71 -26.73
C ALA A 313 -2.25 31.34 -26.09
N GLN A 314 -3.42 31.21 -25.46
CA GLN A 314 -3.85 30.01 -24.79
C GLN A 314 -5.35 29.80 -25.02
N SER A 315 -5.70 28.67 -25.61
CA SER A 315 -7.09 28.23 -25.71
C SER A 315 -7.60 27.66 -24.37
N THR A 316 -8.85 28.00 -24.03
CA THR A 316 -9.56 27.49 -22.86
C THR A 316 -10.18 26.12 -23.14
N ASN A 317 -10.86 25.57 -22.13
CA ASN A 317 -11.57 24.30 -22.26
C ASN A 317 -12.61 24.36 -23.39
N PRO A 318 -12.75 23.27 -24.15
CA PRO A 318 -13.73 23.14 -25.22
C PRO A 318 -15.16 23.22 -24.67
N MET A 319 -15.98 24.06 -25.28
CA MET A 319 -17.43 24.09 -25.07
C MET A 319 -18.08 23.09 -26.01
N THR A 320 -19.01 22.28 -25.48
CA THR A 320 -19.69 21.25 -26.25
C THR A 320 -20.45 21.84 -27.47
N PRO A 321 -20.57 21.05 -28.55
CA PRO A 321 -21.46 21.38 -29.65
C PRO A 321 -22.90 21.60 -29.17
N LEU A 322 -23.65 22.48 -29.83
CA LEU A 322 -25.09 22.71 -29.53
C LEU A 322 -25.98 21.58 -30.04
N GLU A 323 -25.54 20.94 -31.12
CA GLU A 323 -26.22 19.83 -31.76
C GLU A 323 -25.21 18.69 -31.94
N PRO A 324 -25.66 17.42 -31.89
CA PRO A 324 -24.79 16.28 -32.16
C PRO A 324 -24.06 16.43 -33.50
N ASP A 325 -22.77 16.09 -33.53
CA ASP A 325 -21.89 16.23 -34.70
C ASP A 325 -21.61 17.70 -35.14
N GLY A 326 -22.06 18.69 -34.37
CA GLY A 326 -21.82 20.11 -34.62
C GLY A 326 -20.38 20.59 -34.32
N PRO A 327 -20.05 21.85 -34.66
CA PRO A 327 -18.72 22.41 -34.42
C PRO A 327 -18.43 22.58 -32.92
N TRP A 328 -17.18 22.33 -32.54
CA TRP A 328 -16.69 22.64 -31.19
C TRP A 328 -16.37 24.13 -31.09
N ARG A 329 -16.44 24.69 -29.88
CA ARG A 329 -16.09 26.09 -29.64
C ARG A 329 -15.09 26.19 -28.50
N ARG A 330 -14.17 27.15 -28.58
CA ARG A 330 -13.22 27.49 -27.51
C ARG A 330 -13.09 28.99 -27.38
N SER A 331 -12.72 29.48 -26.20
CA SER A 331 -12.23 30.85 -26.06
C SER A 331 -10.71 30.84 -26.15
N VAL A 332 -10.12 31.91 -26.68
CA VAL A 332 -8.67 32.07 -26.69
C VAL A 332 -8.31 33.35 -25.94
N ARG A 333 -7.50 33.22 -24.90
CA ARG A 333 -6.89 34.37 -24.22
C ARG A 333 -5.50 34.57 -24.82
N PHE A 334 -5.18 35.79 -25.21
CA PHE A 334 -3.83 36.15 -25.59
C PHE A 334 -3.34 37.33 -24.75
N SER A 335 -2.06 37.34 -24.43
CA SER A 335 -1.45 38.28 -23.50
C SER A 335 -0.04 38.68 -23.91
N TRP A 336 0.42 39.81 -23.41
CA TRP A 336 1.75 40.37 -23.65
C TRP A 336 2.22 41.17 -22.43
N ASP A 337 3.50 41.52 -22.40
CA ASP A 337 4.08 42.23 -21.27
C ASP A 337 3.52 43.65 -21.11
N ARG A 338 3.16 44.00 -19.87
CA ARG A 338 2.72 45.35 -19.51
C ARG A 338 3.95 46.25 -19.38
N VAL A 339 3.99 47.31 -20.18
CA VAL A 339 5.04 48.33 -20.05
C VAL A 339 4.83 49.14 -18.77
N PRO A 340 5.89 49.43 -17.98
CA PRO A 340 5.78 50.32 -16.82
C PRO A 340 5.14 51.65 -17.18
N LYS A 341 4.23 52.14 -16.33
CA LYS A 341 3.65 53.49 -16.48
C LYS A 341 4.75 54.50 -16.17
N THR A 342 5.32 55.13 -17.18
CA THR A 342 6.28 56.23 -17.00
C THR A 342 5.64 57.55 -17.45
N GLY A 343 6.09 58.68 -16.90
CA GLY A 343 5.61 60.01 -17.36
C GLY A 343 6.03 60.35 -18.79
N LEU A 344 7.00 59.62 -19.33
CA LEU A 344 7.59 59.81 -20.65
C LEU A 344 6.92 58.98 -21.75
N TYR A 345 6.52 57.77 -21.35
CA TYR A 345 5.94 56.76 -22.20
C TYR A 345 4.82 56.10 -21.42
N ARG A 346 3.59 56.56 -21.69
CA ARG A 346 2.37 56.02 -21.10
C ARG A 346 1.53 55.38 -22.19
N VAL A 347 1.51 54.04 -22.21
CA VAL A 347 0.52 53.28 -22.96
C VAL A 347 -0.84 53.58 -22.34
N ALA A 348 -1.70 54.22 -23.11
CA ALA A 348 -3.05 54.58 -22.71
C ALA A 348 -4.02 53.45 -23.05
N SER A 349 -3.84 52.88 -24.23
CA SER A 349 -4.78 51.91 -24.78
C SER A 349 -4.11 51.00 -25.82
N PHE A 350 -4.87 50.04 -26.33
CA PHE A 350 -4.41 49.11 -27.34
C PHE A 350 -5.55 48.71 -28.29
N ALA A 351 -5.16 48.25 -29.47
CA ALA A 351 -6.03 47.61 -30.44
C ALA A 351 -5.60 46.18 -30.68
N THR A 352 -6.58 45.32 -30.99
CA THR A 352 -6.35 43.90 -31.23
C THR A 352 -7.04 43.45 -32.51
N ALA A 353 -6.42 42.53 -33.22
CA ALA A 353 -6.94 41.95 -34.44
C ALA A 353 -6.77 40.43 -34.40
N LYS A 354 -7.62 39.74 -35.16
CA LYS A 354 -7.52 38.29 -35.36
C LYS A 354 -7.65 37.94 -36.84
N GLN A 355 -7.02 36.83 -37.22
CA GLN A 355 -7.19 36.23 -38.54
C GLN A 355 -7.25 34.71 -38.41
N ARG A 356 -8.12 34.08 -39.20
CA ARG A 356 -8.02 32.64 -39.45
C ARG A 356 -6.95 32.41 -40.52
N ILE A 357 -5.86 31.73 -40.16
CA ILE A 357 -4.79 31.36 -41.09
C ILE A 357 -5.18 30.08 -41.83
N MET A 358 -5.74 29.12 -41.11
CA MET A 358 -6.21 27.86 -41.68
C MET A 358 -7.56 27.47 -41.06
N PRO A 359 -8.64 27.37 -41.87
CA PRO A 359 -8.75 27.85 -43.25
C PRO A 359 -8.57 29.38 -43.33
N SER A 360 -8.07 29.91 -44.45
CA SER A 360 -7.78 31.34 -44.58
C SER A 360 -9.07 32.17 -44.51
N GLY A 361 -9.06 33.20 -43.65
CA GLY A 361 -10.14 34.18 -43.50
C GLY A 361 -9.60 35.62 -43.47
N PRO A 362 -10.49 36.62 -43.51
CA PRO A 362 -10.11 38.03 -43.42
C PRO A 362 -9.56 38.37 -42.04
N VAL A 363 -8.70 39.39 -41.98
CA VAL A 363 -8.27 39.99 -40.72
C VAL A 363 -9.42 40.86 -40.19
N THR A 364 -9.81 40.64 -38.94
CA THR A 364 -10.90 41.38 -38.28
C THR A 364 -10.38 42.04 -37.01
N LEU A 365 -10.72 43.32 -36.82
CA LEU A 365 -10.45 44.01 -35.55
C LEU A 365 -11.38 43.44 -34.46
N MET A 366 -10.87 43.32 -33.24
CA MET A 366 -11.64 42.82 -32.09
C MET A 366 -12.15 43.94 -31.17
N ASN A 367 -11.72 45.17 -31.40
CA ASN A 367 -12.21 46.34 -30.68
C ASN A 367 -13.68 46.65 -31.02
N GLU A 368 -14.40 47.25 -30.08
CA GLU A 368 -15.80 47.64 -30.27
C GLU A 368 -15.92 48.77 -31.31
N PRO A 369 -16.82 48.66 -32.30
CA PRO A 369 -17.08 49.76 -33.23
C PRO A 369 -17.74 50.95 -32.51
N ARG A 370 -17.44 52.17 -32.95
CA ARG A 370 -18.06 53.39 -32.42
C ARG A 370 -19.28 53.81 -33.24
N PRO A 371 -20.33 54.36 -32.60
CA PRO A 371 -21.41 55.05 -33.30
C PRO A 371 -20.92 56.20 -34.18
N SER A 372 -19.91 56.95 -33.72
CA SER A 372 -19.29 58.07 -34.45
C SER A 372 -18.36 57.65 -35.61
N GLY A 373 -18.27 56.36 -35.93
CA GLY A 373 -17.26 55.81 -36.84
C GLY A 373 -15.92 55.52 -36.16
N GLY A 374 -15.15 54.60 -36.74
CA GLY A 374 -13.93 54.08 -36.12
C GLY A 374 -14.20 53.06 -35.01
N PHE A 375 -13.23 52.89 -34.10
CA PHE A 375 -13.26 51.87 -33.05
C PHE A 375 -12.89 52.44 -31.68
N ARG A 376 -13.43 51.84 -30.61
CA ARG A 376 -13.07 52.16 -29.23
C ARG A 376 -11.74 51.50 -28.86
N PRO A 377 -10.70 52.26 -28.49
CA PRO A 377 -9.47 51.66 -28.04
C PRO A 377 -9.70 51.04 -26.66
N THR A 378 -9.03 49.92 -26.37
CA THR A 378 -9.20 49.23 -25.09
C THR A 378 -8.19 49.77 -24.10
N ALA A 379 -8.64 50.20 -22.92
CA ALA A 379 -7.77 50.77 -21.90
C ALA A 379 -6.67 49.80 -21.44
N ALA A 380 -5.42 50.26 -21.38
CA ALA A 380 -4.27 49.50 -20.89
C ALA A 380 -4.12 49.56 -19.36
N ASN A 381 -5.23 49.39 -18.64
CA ASN A 381 -5.27 49.53 -17.17
C ASN A 381 -4.85 48.25 -16.44
N ALA A 382 -4.38 48.43 -15.20
CA ALA A 382 -4.12 47.36 -14.25
C ALA A 382 -5.21 47.39 -13.19
N VAL A 383 -5.77 46.23 -12.87
CA VAL A 383 -6.79 46.08 -11.82
C VAL A 383 -6.12 45.59 -10.54
N ALA A 384 -6.51 46.16 -9.39
CA ALA A 384 -6.03 45.68 -8.10
C ALA A 384 -6.53 44.25 -7.85
N GLY A 385 -5.62 43.32 -7.56
CA GLY A 385 -5.95 41.90 -7.36
C GLY A 385 -5.88 41.03 -8.63
N ASP A 386 -5.47 41.59 -9.77
CA ASP A 386 -5.12 40.79 -10.95
C ASP A 386 -3.95 39.85 -10.60
N PRO A 387 -4.11 38.51 -10.73
CA PRO A 387 -3.01 37.58 -10.45
C PRO A 387 -1.83 37.74 -11.41
N ASP A 388 -2.03 38.37 -12.57
CA ASP A 388 -1.02 38.59 -13.60
C ASP A 388 -0.76 40.08 -13.82
N THR A 389 -0.32 40.77 -12.77
CA THR A 389 -0.08 42.22 -12.80
C THR A 389 0.96 42.66 -13.83
N GLY A 390 1.82 41.73 -14.27
CA GLY A 390 2.89 41.96 -15.24
C GLY A 390 2.44 41.96 -16.69
N ARG A 391 1.20 41.54 -17.00
CA ARG A 391 0.73 41.37 -18.38
C ARG A 391 -0.57 42.10 -18.66
N ILE A 392 -0.80 42.39 -19.94
CA ILE A 392 -2.08 42.82 -20.48
C ILE A 392 -2.63 41.65 -21.29
N SER A 393 -3.93 41.41 -21.24
CA SER A 393 -4.55 40.34 -22.01
C SER A 393 -5.86 40.78 -22.66
N ALA A 394 -6.16 40.16 -23.80
CA ALA A 394 -7.43 40.23 -24.49
C ALA A 394 -7.94 38.81 -24.74
N ALA A 395 -9.26 38.67 -24.96
CA ALA A 395 -9.90 37.38 -25.14
C ALA A 395 -10.77 37.36 -26.38
N ASP A 396 -10.54 36.37 -27.24
CA ASP A 396 -11.49 35.95 -28.26
C ASP A 396 -12.50 35.00 -27.62
N ARG A 397 -13.70 35.51 -27.37
CA ARG A 397 -14.72 34.79 -26.58
C ARG A 397 -15.14 33.49 -27.25
N VAL A 398 -15.24 33.46 -28.58
CA VAL A 398 -15.66 32.28 -29.32
C VAL A 398 -14.85 32.13 -30.61
N VAL A 399 -14.09 31.04 -30.63
CA VAL A 399 -13.49 30.46 -31.81
C VAL A 399 -14.24 29.18 -32.13
N GLU A 400 -15.01 29.22 -33.20
CA GLU A 400 -15.63 28.03 -33.76
C GLU A 400 -14.59 27.18 -34.50
N ILE A 401 -14.52 25.92 -34.12
CA ILE A 401 -13.71 24.89 -34.75
C ILE A 401 -14.63 24.14 -35.71
N PRO A 402 -14.43 24.27 -37.03
CA PRO A 402 -15.29 23.64 -38.00
C PRO A 402 -15.27 22.13 -37.77
N ALA A 403 -16.42 21.50 -37.98
CA ALA A 403 -16.52 20.06 -38.03
C ALA A 403 -15.48 19.50 -39.02
N PRO A 404 -14.72 18.46 -38.64
CA PRO A 404 -13.89 17.74 -39.59
C PRO A 404 -14.71 17.37 -40.83
N ASN A 405 -14.08 17.45 -42.00
CA ASN A 405 -14.67 16.93 -43.22
C ASN A 405 -13.59 16.21 -44.05
N ALA A 406 -14.06 15.35 -44.95
CA ALA A 406 -13.19 14.51 -45.78
C ALA A 406 -12.24 15.29 -46.71
N ALA A 407 -12.55 16.57 -47.00
CA ALA A 407 -11.78 17.38 -47.94
C ALA A 407 -10.63 18.16 -47.27
N THR A 408 -10.78 18.56 -46.01
CA THR A 408 -9.82 19.45 -45.32
C THR A 408 -9.09 18.79 -44.16
N ASN A 409 -9.58 17.66 -43.64
CA ASN A 409 -9.00 16.90 -42.50
C ASN A 409 -8.64 17.73 -41.26
N ASN A 410 -9.34 18.83 -41.00
CA ASN A 410 -8.95 19.75 -39.94
C ASN A 410 -10.04 19.86 -38.87
N GLY A 411 -9.99 18.97 -37.88
CA GLY A 411 -10.58 19.18 -36.55
C GLY A 411 -9.83 20.25 -35.74
N PHE A 412 -9.38 21.30 -36.42
CA PHE A 412 -8.63 22.40 -35.85
C PHE A 412 -8.70 23.65 -36.72
N VAL A 413 -8.46 24.80 -36.10
CA VAL A 413 -8.20 26.07 -36.76
C VAL A 413 -6.89 26.65 -36.28
N VAL A 414 -6.17 27.32 -37.17
CA VAL A 414 -5.01 28.13 -36.80
C VAL A 414 -5.46 29.58 -36.77
N MET A 415 -5.48 30.16 -35.58
CA MET A 415 -5.82 31.56 -35.35
C MET A 415 -4.54 32.35 -35.14
N ARG A 416 -4.43 33.49 -35.81
CA ARG A 416 -3.42 34.50 -35.53
C ARG A 416 -4.06 35.64 -34.77
N TYR A 417 -3.48 35.98 -33.63
CA TYR A 417 -3.87 37.14 -32.83
C TYR A 417 -2.78 38.18 -32.91
N ALA A 418 -3.16 39.44 -33.08
CA ALA A 418 -2.25 40.55 -33.14
C ALA A 418 -2.69 41.68 -32.21
N ALA A 419 -1.73 42.40 -31.65
CA ALA A 419 -1.96 43.56 -30.79
C ALA A 419 -1.05 44.72 -31.17
N VAL A 420 -1.52 45.95 -30.94
CA VAL A 420 -0.76 47.19 -31.09
C VAL A 420 -1.14 48.17 -29.98
N THR A 421 -0.17 48.90 -29.44
CA THR A 421 -0.37 49.85 -28.33
C THR A 421 -0.48 51.29 -28.84
N GLN A 422 -1.21 52.13 -28.11
CA GLN A 422 -1.35 53.57 -28.35
C GLN A 422 -0.90 54.34 -27.11
N THR A 423 -0.16 55.43 -27.31
CA THR A 423 0.17 56.36 -26.22
C THR A 423 -0.98 57.33 -25.93
N ILE A 424 -0.92 58.03 -24.80
CA ILE A 424 -1.92 59.07 -24.44
C ILE A 424 -2.03 60.20 -25.49
N PHE A 425 -0.98 60.42 -26.29
CA PHE A 425 -0.95 61.40 -27.38
C PHE A 425 -1.50 60.85 -28.71
N GLY A 426 -2.00 59.62 -28.72
CA GLY A 426 -2.59 58.99 -29.88
C GLY A 426 -1.60 58.38 -30.89
N LEU A 427 -0.32 58.26 -30.55
CA LEU A 427 0.69 57.64 -31.41
C LEU A 427 0.67 56.11 -31.28
N TRP A 428 0.43 55.43 -32.40
CA TRP A 428 0.40 53.97 -32.48
C TRP A 428 1.79 53.36 -32.66
N GLY A 429 2.02 52.24 -31.98
CA GLY A 429 3.22 51.42 -32.14
C GLY A 429 3.20 50.49 -33.34
N HIS A 430 4.06 49.47 -33.31
CA HIS A 430 4.03 48.36 -34.27
C HIS A 430 3.16 47.20 -33.78
N TRP A 431 2.57 46.48 -34.73
CA TRP A 431 1.87 45.23 -34.45
C TRP A 431 2.85 44.16 -34.01
N SER A 432 2.42 43.36 -33.04
CA SER A 432 3.02 42.06 -32.72
C SER A 432 1.96 41.00 -32.94
N GLU A 433 2.39 39.77 -33.24
CA GLU A 433 1.49 38.65 -33.56
C GLU A 433 1.87 37.36 -32.81
N VAL A 434 0.88 36.49 -32.59
CA VAL A 434 1.05 35.14 -32.05
C VAL A 434 0.03 34.20 -32.70
N ASP A 435 0.46 32.98 -33.00
CA ASP A 435 -0.40 31.93 -33.55
C ASP A 435 -0.84 30.96 -32.45
N GLU A 436 -2.09 30.53 -32.51
CA GLU A 436 -2.64 29.46 -31.66
C GLU A 436 -3.36 28.42 -32.52
N ILE A 437 -3.07 27.16 -32.24
CA ILE A 437 -3.75 26.04 -32.90
C ILE A 437 -4.89 25.56 -31.99
N VAL A 438 -6.11 25.93 -32.35
CA VAL A 438 -7.31 25.56 -31.61
C VAL A 438 -7.86 24.26 -32.18
N ARG A 439 -7.78 23.16 -31.42
CA ARG A 439 -8.22 21.82 -31.85
C ARG A 439 -9.47 21.36 -31.12
N GLU A 440 -10.31 20.61 -31.83
CA GLU A 440 -11.38 19.88 -31.16
C GLU A 440 -10.78 18.79 -30.23
N PRO A 441 -11.50 18.35 -29.20
CA PRO A 441 -11.04 17.29 -28.31
C PRO A 441 -10.88 15.95 -29.03
N SER A 442 -9.96 15.11 -28.55
CA SER A 442 -9.87 13.71 -28.96
C SER A 442 -11.18 12.97 -28.66
N PRO A 443 -11.59 11.98 -29.47
CA PRO A 443 -12.78 11.19 -29.17
C PRO A 443 -12.69 10.54 -27.80
N SER A 444 -13.81 10.50 -27.07
CA SER A 444 -13.88 9.84 -25.76
C SER A 444 -13.67 8.34 -25.89
N PRO A 445 -13.04 7.68 -24.90
CA PRO A 445 -13.02 6.23 -24.82
C PRO A 445 -14.45 5.70 -24.58
N VAL A 446 -14.73 4.49 -25.04
CA VAL A 446 -16.04 3.84 -24.83
C VAL A 446 -16.03 3.12 -23.47
N PRO A 447 -16.75 3.59 -22.45
CA PRO A 447 -16.75 2.93 -21.14
C PRO A 447 -17.52 1.60 -21.17
N ILE A 448 -16.87 0.55 -20.68
CA ILE A 448 -17.54 -0.72 -20.30
C ILE A 448 -18.08 -0.54 -18.88
N LEU A 449 -19.39 -0.68 -18.72
CA LEU A 449 -20.09 -0.56 -17.43
C LEU A 449 -20.07 -1.89 -16.66
N ALA A 450 -20.32 -2.98 -17.38
CA ALA A 450 -20.31 -4.33 -16.83
C ALA A 450 -19.86 -5.32 -17.90
N ALA A 451 -19.15 -6.37 -17.51
CA ALA A 451 -18.94 -7.52 -18.39
C ALA A 451 -18.96 -8.82 -17.58
N ARG A 452 -19.41 -9.90 -18.21
CA ARG A 452 -19.52 -11.22 -17.59
C ARG A 452 -19.25 -12.32 -18.61
N LEU A 453 -18.37 -13.25 -18.26
CA LEU A 453 -18.06 -14.44 -19.04
C LEU A 453 -18.65 -15.66 -18.33
N ASP A 454 -19.67 -16.27 -18.93
CA ASP A 454 -20.46 -17.34 -18.33
C ASP A 454 -20.18 -18.70 -18.99
N PRO A 455 -19.26 -19.53 -18.44
CA PRO A 455 -19.06 -20.89 -18.90
C PRO A 455 -20.17 -21.83 -18.41
N ARG A 456 -20.49 -22.83 -19.23
CA ARG A 456 -21.45 -23.90 -18.92
C ARG A 456 -20.75 -25.26 -18.97
N PRO A 457 -21.14 -26.23 -18.11
CA PRO A 457 -20.55 -27.56 -18.17
C PRO A 457 -20.94 -28.26 -19.48
N PRO A 458 -19.99 -28.85 -20.22
CA PRO A 458 -20.29 -29.62 -21.43
C PRO A 458 -20.95 -30.96 -21.08
N ALA A 459 -21.63 -31.57 -22.07
CA ALA A 459 -22.33 -32.84 -21.88
C ALA A 459 -21.38 -34.05 -21.71
N ASP A 460 -20.23 -34.03 -22.37
CA ASP A 460 -19.12 -34.99 -22.24
C ASP A 460 -17.81 -34.21 -22.30
N GLY A 461 -16.78 -34.66 -21.57
CA GLY A 461 -15.52 -33.92 -21.34
C GLY A 461 -14.94 -33.19 -22.57
N GLY A 462 -14.53 -31.95 -22.37
CA GLY A 462 -13.99 -31.04 -23.39
C GLY A 462 -13.99 -29.57 -22.91
N PRO A 463 -13.57 -28.61 -23.77
CA PRO A 463 -13.63 -27.19 -23.44
C PRO A 463 -15.08 -26.74 -23.20
N CYS A 464 -15.27 -25.96 -22.15
CA CYS A 464 -16.59 -25.52 -21.69
C CYS A 464 -17.11 -24.41 -22.62
N PRO A 465 -18.31 -24.56 -23.22
CA PRO A 465 -18.92 -23.49 -23.98
C PRO A 465 -19.25 -22.31 -23.05
N ALA A 466 -18.96 -21.08 -23.48
CA ALA A 466 -19.22 -19.88 -22.72
C ALA A 466 -19.86 -18.76 -23.56
N THR A 467 -20.54 -17.84 -22.88
CA THR A 467 -21.13 -16.64 -23.47
C THR A 467 -20.56 -15.41 -22.78
N LEU A 468 -20.12 -14.42 -23.55
CA LEU A 468 -19.67 -13.12 -23.03
C LEU A 468 -20.80 -12.11 -23.15
N THR A 469 -21.17 -11.46 -22.04
CA THR A 469 -22.10 -10.31 -22.04
C THR A 469 -21.33 -9.06 -21.66
N VAL A 470 -21.39 -8.02 -22.50
CA VAL A 470 -20.73 -6.72 -22.28
C VAL A 470 -21.77 -5.62 -22.31
N GLU A 471 -21.76 -4.77 -21.29
CA GLU A 471 -22.54 -3.54 -21.24
C GLU A 471 -21.62 -2.34 -21.41
N PHE A 472 -21.94 -1.47 -22.36
CA PHE A 472 -21.19 -0.23 -22.59
C PHE A 472 -22.16 0.94 -22.76
N SER A 473 -21.62 2.15 -22.63
CA SER A 473 -22.38 3.37 -22.93
C SER A 473 -21.63 4.30 -23.87
N TRP A 474 -22.40 5.14 -24.58
CA TRP A 474 -21.86 6.16 -25.46
C TRP A 474 -22.68 7.45 -25.33
N ASP A 475 -22.00 8.59 -25.39
CA ASP A 475 -22.62 9.91 -25.35
C ASP A 475 -22.97 10.38 -26.76
N TRP A 476 -24.27 10.42 -27.05
CA TRP A 476 -24.84 10.82 -28.34
C TRP A 476 -25.02 12.33 -28.47
N SER A 477 -24.86 13.11 -27.39
CA SER A 477 -25.03 14.57 -27.42
C SER A 477 -23.88 15.28 -28.16
N VAL A 478 -22.69 14.67 -28.18
CA VAL A 478 -21.46 15.30 -28.69
C VAL A 478 -21.08 14.82 -30.11
N ARG A 479 -20.82 13.52 -30.27
CA ARG A 479 -20.42 12.88 -31.53
C ARG A 479 -21.12 11.53 -31.64
N ARG A 480 -21.82 11.28 -32.75
CA ARG A 480 -22.49 9.99 -32.95
C ARG A 480 -21.48 8.93 -33.43
N PRO A 481 -21.62 7.66 -33.00
CA PRO A 481 -20.72 6.59 -33.42
C PRO A 481 -21.11 6.10 -34.82
N ASP A 482 -20.12 5.82 -35.65
CA ASP A 482 -20.27 4.98 -36.87
C ASP A 482 -20.21 3.51 -36.47
N SER A 483 -19.20 3.17 -35.69
CA SER A 483 -18.99 1.82 -35.18
C SER A 483 -18.24 1.81 -33.86
N ILE A 484 -18.42 0.74 -33.10
CA ILE A 484 -17.70 0.47 -31.85
C ILE A 484 -17.07 -0.91 -31.97
N LEU A 485 -15.77 -0.99 -31.70
CA LEU A 485 -15.04 -2.25 -31.67
C LEU A 485 -14.91 -2.73 -30.22
N ILE A 486 -15.28 -3.99 -30.00
CA ILE A 486 -14.99 -4.74 -28.78
C ILE A 486 -13.88 -5.74 -29.10
N SER A 487 -12.73 -5.61 -28.43
CA SER A 487 -11.60 -6.52 -28.56
C SER A 487 -11.12 -6.97 -27.19
N GLY A 488 -10.24 -7.96 -27.15
CA GLY A 488 -9.80 -8.53 -25.89
C GLY A 488 -8.77 -9.64 -26.01
N ARG A 489 -8.37 -10.16 -24.86
CA ARG A 489 -7.42 -11.28 -24.77
C ARG A 489 -7.85 -12.23 -23.65
N LEU A 490 -7.80 -13.52 -23.94
CA LEU A 490 -7.97 -14.59 -22.96
C LEU A 490 -6.61 -15.06 -22.45
N TRP A 491 -6.53 -15.42 -21.17
CA TRP A 491 -5.36 -16.08 -20.59
C TRP A 491 -5.74 -17.13 -19.55
N ALA A 492 -4.87 -18.10 -19.38
CA ALA A 492 -4.93 -19.11 -18.33
C ALA A 492 -4.50 -18.50 -16.99
N ALA A 493 -5.32 -18.66 -15.95
CA ALA A 493 -5.10 -18.07 -14.63
C ALA A 493 -5.17 -19.15 -13.52
N ALA A 494 -4.21 -19.12 -12.60
CA ALA A 494 -4.19 -19.98 -11.42
C ALA A 494 -5.15 -19.48 -10.33
N ASP A 495 -5.33 -18.16 -10.22
CA ASP A 495 -6.27 -17.49 -9.32
C ASP A 495 -7.17 -16.48 -10.08
N ARG A 496 -8.37 -16.20 -9.55
CA ARG A 496 -9.29 -15.20 -10.14
C ARG A 496 -8.72 -13.78 -10.20
N SER A 497 -7.74 -13.49 -9.34
CA SER A 497 -7.06 -12.20 -9.23
C SER A 497 -5.74 -12.15 -9.99
N ASP A 498 -5.36 -13.22 -10.69
CA ASP A 498 -4.10 -13.23 -11.41
C ASP A 498 -4.05 -12.12 -12.44
N PRO A 499 -2.96 -11.34 -12.45
CA PRO A 499 -2.83 -10.25 -13.39
C PRO A 499 -2.71 -10.79 -14.82
N PRO A 500 -3.24 -10.06 -15.80
CA PRO A 500 -3.10 -10.38 -17.23
C PRO A 500 -1.62 -10.44 -17.68
N PRO A 501 -1.28 -11.27 -18.67
CA PRO A 501 0.03 -11.23 -19.33
C PRO A 501 0.11 -10.03 -20.29
N GLY A 502 0.25 -8.82 -19.74
CA GLY A 502 0.45 -7.55 -20.46
C GLY A 502 -0.84 -6.78 -20.76
N GLU A 503 -0.74 -5.44 -20.71
CA GLU A 503 -1.88 -4.51 -20.87
C GLU A 503 -2.00 -3.93 -22.28
N VAL A 504 -1.24 -4.45 -23.26
CA VAL A 504 -1.21 -3.89 -24.62
C VAL A 504 -2.56 -4.15 -25.31
N PRO A 505 -3.26 -3.10 -25.80
CA PRO A 505 -4.50 -3.26 -26.55
C PRO A 505 -4.27 -4.10 -27.80
N VAL A 506 -5.17 -5.05 -28.05
CA VAL A 506 -5.18 -5.91 -29.24
C VAL A 506 -6.43 -5.63 -30.08
N MET A 507 -6.37 -5.98 -31.36
CA MET A 507 -7.48 -5.83 -32.30
C MET A 507 -8.33 -7.10 -32.45
N THR A 508 -7.96 -8.17 -31.73
CA THR A 508 -8.58 -9.49 -31.77
C THR A 508 -9.51 -9.69 -30.58
N LEU A 509 -10.48 -10.61 -30.68
CA LEU A 509 -11.28 -11.09 -29.56
C LEU A 509 -11.29 -12.62 -29.60
N PRO A 510 -10.29 -13.28 -29.01
CA PRO A 510 -10.15 -14.71 -29.17
C PRO A 510 -11.27 -15.47 -28.46
N ARG A 511 -11.77 -16.55 -29.08
CA ARG A 511 -12.86 -17.38 -28.51
C ARG A 511 -12.34 -18.57 -27.71
N SER A 512 -11.06 -18.90 -27.87
CA SER A 512 -10.32 -19.87 -27.08
C SER A 512 -8.95 -19.30 -26.66
N ILE A 513 -8.33 -19.90 -25.64
CA ILE A 513 -6.98 -19.48 -25.21
C ILE A 513 -5.99 -19.72 -26.36
N GLY A 514 -5.23 -18.69 -26.72
CA GLY A 514 -4.30 -18.72 -27.85
C GLY A 514 -4.93 -18.52 -29.24
N GLY A 515 -6.24 -18.29 -29.31
CA GLY A 515 -6.94 -17.89 -30.54
C GLY A 515 -6.54 -16.50 -31.02
N ALA A 516 -6.95 -16.16 -32.25
CA ALA A 516 -6.64 -14.88 -32.90
C ALA A 516 -7.79 -14.37 -33.79
N GLU A 517 -9.03 -14.58 -33.36
CA GLU A 517 -10.23 -14.10 -34.05
C GLU A 517 -10.31 -12.57 -34.04
N GLN A 518 -10.92 -11.98 -35.07
CA GLN A 518 -11.11 -10.53 -35.14
C GLN A 518 -12.01 -10.02 -34.01
N GLY A 519 -11.76 -8.80 -33.56
CA GLY A 519 -12.65 -8.14 -32.60
C GLY A 519 -14.06 -7.94 -33.17
N VAL A 520 -15.04 -7.87 -32.28
CA VAL A 520 -16.45 -7.71 -32.65
C VAL A 520 -16.72 -6.25 -32.96
N LEU A 521 -17.04 -5.98 -34.21
CA LEU A 521 -17.42 -4.65 -34.68
C LEU A 521 -18.94 -4.50 -34.62
N ILE A 522 -19.39 -3.45 -33.94
CA ILE A 522 -20.79 -3.04 -33.84
C ILE A 522 -20.95 -1.82 -34.73
N SER A 523 -21.69 -1.95 -35.83
CA SER A 523 -21.96 -0.85 -36.75
C SER A 523 -23.31 -0.22 -36.45
N PHE A 524 -23.38 1.11 -36.48
CA PHE A 524 -24.59 1.89 -36.24
C PHE A 524 -25.15 2.41 -37.55
N ASN A 525 -26.38 2.02 -37.87
CA ASN A 525 -27.16 2.66 -38.92
C ASN A 525 -28.21 3.56 -38.25
N ASP A 526 -27.96 4.86 -38.27
CA ASP A 526 -28.61 5.84 -37.40
C ASP A 526 -28.53 5.42 -35.93
N ASP A 527 -29.66 5.23 -35.25
CA ASP A 527 -29.71 4.85 -33.84
C ASP A 527 -29.62 3.33 -33.63
N VAL A 528 -29.67 2.51 -34.70
CA VAL A 528 -29.79 1.05 -34.61
C VAL A 528 -28.43 0.38 -34.74
N PRO A 529 -27.91 -0.29 -33.68
CA PRO A 529 -26.69 -1.07 -33.75
C PRO A 529 -26.92 -2.44 -34.40
N SER A 530 -25.92 -2.94 -35.12
CA SER A 530 -25.92 -4.28 -35.71
C SER A 530 -24.51 -4.89 -35.71
N SER A 531 -24.42 -6.21 -35.52
CA SER A 531 -23.18 -6.97 -35.64
C SER A 531 -23.49 -8.39 -36.10
N PRO A 532 -22.69 -9.01 -36.98
CA PRO A 532 -22.88 -10.42 -37.35
C PRO A 532 -22.48 -11.40 -36.24
N ASP A 533 -21.65 -10.96 -35.29
CA ASP A 533 -21.01 -11.82 -34.27
C ASP A 533 -21.62 -11.67 -32.87
N ALA A 534 -22.66 -10.85 -32.70
CA ALA A 534 -23.26 -10.55 -31.41
C ALA A 534 -24.74 -10.15 -31.47
N ASP A 535 -25.49 -10.52 -30.43
CA ASP A 535 -26.83 -10.02 -30.18
C ASP A 535 -26.77 -8.72 -29.38
N ILE A 536 -27.53 -7.70 -29.79
CA ILE A 536 -27.47 -6.37 -29.17
C ILE A 536 -28.86 -5.94 -28.73
N VAL A 537 -28.97 -5.45 -27.50
CA VAL A 537 -30.20 -4.89 -26.94
C VAL A 537 -29.95 -3.52 -26.32
N GLY A 538 -30.94 -2.63 -26.48
CA GLY A 538 -30.93 -1.31 -25.86
C GLY A 538 -31.37 -1.39 -24.40
N LEU A 539 -30.67 -0.68 -23.52
CA LEU A 539 -31.04 -0.53 -22.12
C LEU A 539 -31.54 0.90 -21.86
N ALA A 540 -32.50 1.03 -20.94
CA ALA A 540 -32.90 2.32 -20.39
C ALA A 540 -31.73 2.98 -19.61
N ALA A 541 -31.85 4.26 -19.30
CA ALA A 541 -30.81 5.04 -18.64
C ALA A 541 -30.38 4.46 -17.27
N ASP A 542 -31.26 3.74 -16.58
CA ASP A 542 -30.97 3.04 -15.32
C ASP A 542 -30.18 1.73 -15.52
N GLY A 543 -30.23 1.11 -16.70
CA GLY A 543 -29.62 -0.18 -17.01
C GLY A 543 -30.47 -1.41 -16.64
N GLU A 544 -31.65 -1.22 -16.05
CA GLU A 544 -32.50 -2.31 -15.52
C GLU A 544 -33.49 -2.81 -16.58
N ALA A 545 -34.13 -1.89 -17.31
CA ALA A 545 -35.16 -2.22 -18.30
C ALA A 545 -34.61 -2.26 -19.73
N PHE A 546 -35.19 -3.13 -20.56
CA PHE A 546 -34.98 -3.07 -22.00
C PHE A 546 -35.70 -1.86 -22.60
N ALA A 547 -35.03 -1.16 -23.50
CA ALA A 547 -35.58 -0.02 -24.22
C ALA A 547 -35.36 -0.18 -25.73
N ALA A 548 -36.27 0.40 -26.52
CA ALA A 548 -36.07 0.51 -27.96
C ALA A 548 -34.85 1.39 -28.25
N PHE A 549 -34.13 1.09 -29.34
CA PHE A 549 -32.98 1.90 -29.74
C PHE A 549 -33.39 3.35 -30.04
N GLY A 550 -32.56 4.30 -29.61
CA GLY A 550 -32.80 5.74 -29.81
C GLY A 550 -33.18 6.48 -28.53
N PRO A 551 -34.01 7.55 -28.62
CA PRO A 551 -34.31 8.44 -27.48
C PRO A 551 -34.92 7.75 -26.25
N ALA A 552 -35.55 6.59 -26.41
CA ALA A 552 -36.09 5.81 -25.29
C ALA A 552 -34.99 5.31 -24.30
N GLN A 553 -33.72 5.31 -24.72
CA GLN A 553 -32.57 4.98 -23.87
C GLN A 553 -32.04 6.18 -23.08
N GLY A 554 -32.51 7.39 -23.40
CA GLY A 554 -31.96 8.67 -22.96
C GLY A 554 -31.54 9.54 -24.16
N ASP A 555 -31.66 10.86 -23.99
CA ASP A 555 -31.33 11.84 -25.04
C ASP A 555 -29.81 12.02 -25.22
N ASP A 556 -29.05 11.92 -24.12
CA ASP A 556 -27.59 12.13 -24.12
C ASP A 556 -26.82 10.81 -24.12
N ILE A 557 -26.77 10.11 -22.97
CA ILE A 557 -26.00 8.87 -22.80
C ILE A 557 -26.90 7.67 -23.05
N ARG A 558 -26.51 6.82 -24.00
CA ARG A 558 -27.25 5.59 -24.33
C ARG A 558 -26.45 4.34 -23.94
N ARG A 559 -27.15 3.34 -23.40
CA ARG A 559 -26.57 2.09 -22.88
C ARG A 559 -26.95 0.89 -23.73
N TYR A 560 -25.98 0.02 -24.01
CA TYR A 560 -26.16 -1.16 -24.85
C TYR A 560 -25.64 -2.39 -24.10
N ARG A 561 -26.38 -3.51 -24.21
CA ARG A 561 -25.91 -4.84 -23.79
C ARG A 561 -25.67 -5.68 -25.03
N VAL A 562 -24.48 -6.26 -25.10
CA VAL A 562 -23.99 -7.06 -26.22
C VAL A 562 -23.72 -8.46 -25.70
N THR A 563 -24.32 -9.46 -26.32
CA THR A 563 -24.11 -10.87 -26.00
C THR A 563 -23.39 -11.54 -27.15
N ILE A 564 -22.22 -12.09 -26.86
CA ILE A 564 -21.30 -12.67 -27.82
C ILE A 564 -21.12 -14.16 -27.51
N HIS A 565 -21.44 -15.03 -28.47
CA HIS A 565 -21.52 -16.48 -28.28
C HIS A 565 -20.24 -17.21 -28.72
N ASP A 566 -20.25 -18.55 -28.64
CA ASP A 566 -19.23 -19.43 -29.22
C ASP A 566 -17.82 -19.34 -28.59
N PHE A 567 -17.72 -19.01 -27.29
CA PHE A 567 -16.46 -19.20 -26.56
C PHE A 567 -16.27 -20.66 -26.19
N ALA A 568 -15.05 -21.16 -26.29
CA ALA A 568 -14.64 -22.49 -25.87
C ALA A 568 -13.48 -22.38 -24.89
N LEU A 569 -13.79 -22.49 -23.60
CA LEU A 569 -12.82 -22.28 -22.51
C LEU A 569 -12.28 -23.62 -22.01
N ASP A 570 -10.97 -23.82 -22.15
CA ASP A 570 -10.29 -24.98 -21.62
C ASP A 570 -9.80 -24.70 -20.19
N PHE A 571 -10.32 -25.46 -19.22
CA PHE A 571 -9.96 -25.37 -17.80
C PHE A 571 -9.06 -26.53 -17.34
N ASP A 572 -8.68 -27.46 -18.23
CA ASP A 572 -7.80 -28.58 -17.87
C ASP A 572 -6.38 -28.12 -17.48
N PRO A 573 -5.77 -27.10 -18.12
CA PRO A 573 -4.45 -26.61 -17.73
C PRO A 573 -4.46 -25.71 -16.48
N THR A 574 -5.55 -24.96 -16.26
CA THR A 574 -5.70 -24.00 -15.17
C THR A 574 -7.16 -23.84 -14.72
N PRO A 575 -7.44 -23.70 -13.41
CA PRO A 575 -8.80 -23.67 -12.86
C PRO A 575 -9.59 -22.39 -13.21
N HIS A 576 -8.91 -21.34 -13.66
CA HIS A 576 -9.52 -20.08 -14.08
C HIS A 576 -9.05 -19.66 -15.46
N VAL A 577 -9.92 -18.91 -16.14
CA VAL A 577 -9.61 -18.21 -17.39
C VAL A 577 -9.95 -16.74 -17.21
N GLY A 578 -8.95 -15.88 -17.37
CA GLY A 578 -9.10 -14.43 -17.35
C GLY A 578 -9.34 -13.86 -18.74
N MET A 579 -10.04 -12.73 -18.81
CA MET A 579 -10.28 -11.97 -20.03
C MET A 579 -10.11 -10.47 -19.81
N HIS A 580 -9.39 -9.83 -20.72
CA HIS A 580 -9.26 -8.37 -20.80
C HIS A 580 -10.10 -7.88 -21.96
N LEU A 581 -10.91 -6.86 -21.71
CA LEU A 581 -11.75 -6.22 -22.72
C LEU A 581 -11.27 -4.80 -22.97
N PHE A 582 -11.16 -4.48 -24.25
CA PHE A 582 -10.85 -3.18 -24.77
C PHE A 582 -11.96 -2.76 -25.71
N THR A 583 -12.31 -1.49 -25.67
CA THR A 583 -13.34 -0.90 -26.50
C THR A 583 -12.82 0.37 -27.15
N ARG A 584 -13.25 0.65 -28.37
CA ARG A 584 -13.00 1.96 -28.99
C ARG A 584 -14.10 2.33 -29.96
N VAL A 585 -14.24 3.62 -30.21
CA VAL A 585 -15.22 4.19 -31.13
C VAL A 585 -14.57 4.56 -32.46
N PHE A 586 -15.36 4.51 -33.52
CA PHE A 586 -15.14 5.20 -34.78
C PHE A 586 -16.28 6.21 -34.91
N GLU A 587 -15.97 7.50 -34.98
CA GLU A 587 -16.99 8.54 -35.09
C GLU A 587 -17.66 8.51 -36.48
N ARG A 588 -18.95 8.87 -36.54
CA ARG A 588 -19.71 9.00 -37.79
C ARG A 588 -19.29 10.16 -38.66
N LEU A 589 -18.88 11.25 -38.03
CA LEU A 589 -18.46 12.46 -38.72
C LEU A 589 -17.12 12.21 -39.45
N ALA A 590 -17.10 12.42 -40.77
CA ALA A 590 -15.90 12.28 -41.59
C ALA A 590 -14.76 13.17 -41.04
N PRO A 591 -13.51 12.69 -40.93
CA PRO A 591 -12.93 11.53 -41.59
C PRO A 591 -13.15 10.18 -40.87
N GLY A 592 -13.96 10.14 -39.81
CA GLY A 592 -14.16 8.92 -39.02
C GLY A 592 -13.03 8.73 -38.01
N ARG A 593 -12.89 9.68 -37.08
CA ARG A 593 -11.81 9.66 -36.09
C ARG A 593 -11.93 8.44 -35.19
N ILE A 594 -10.79 7.82 -34.92
CA ILE A 594 -10.70 6.62 -34.09
C ILE A 594 -10.41 7.04 -32.65
N GLY A 595 -11.27 6.65 -31.73
CA GLY A 595 -11.05 6.87 -30.31
C GLY A 595 -9.92 6.02 -29.75
N PRO A 596 -9.28 6.46 -28.66
CA PRO A 596 -8.28 5.66 -27.98
C PRO A 596 -8.94 4.44 -27.33
N PHE A 597 -8.16 3.38 -27.14
CA PHE A 597 -8.53 2.36 -26.18
C PHE A 597 -8.45 2.95 -24.76
N PRO A 598 -9.34 2.54 -23.83
CA PRO A 598 -9.24 2.87 -22.42
C PRO A 598 -7.84 2.56 -21.87
N GLN A 599 -7.31 3.46 -21.03
CA GLN A 599 -6.02 3.24 -20.37
C GLN A 599 -6.01 1.98 -19.52
N TYR A 600 -7.16 1.66 -18.92
CA TYR A 600 -7.37 0.47 -18.10
C TYR A 600 -8.38 -0.46 -18.80
N PRO A 601 -7.97 -1.64 -19.28
CA PRO A 601 -8.91 -2.63 -19.79
C PRO A 601 -9.86 -3.12 -18.69
N TYR A 602 -11.05 -3.54 -19.10
CA TYR A 602 -12.00 -4.17 -18.18
C TYR A 602 -11.64 -5.65 -18.04
N ALA A 603 -11.25 -6.06 -16.83
CA ALA A 603 -10.84 -7.43 -16.54
C ALA A 603 -11.99 -8.24 -15.94
N ILE A 604 -12.20 -9.46 -16.44
CA ILE A 604 -13.15 -10.43 -15.91
C ILE A 604 -12.49 -11.81 -15.83
N SER A 605 -12.97 -12.68 -14.95
CA SER A 605 -12.49 -14.06 -14.85
C SER A 605 -13.65 -15.05 -14.75
N ALA A 606 -13.45 -16.22 -15.33
CA ALA A 606 -14.37 -17.36 -15.28
C ALA A 606 -13.68 -18.55 -14.59
N SER A 607 -14.46 -19.35 -13.87
CA SER A 607 -14.01 -20.57 -13.17
C SER A 607 -14.52 -21.82 -13.88
N ASP A 608 -13.82 -22.94 -13.69
CA ASP A 608 -14.29 -24.25 -14.15
C ASP A 608 -15.71 -24.55 -13.61
N PRO A 609 -16.70 -24.78 -14.50
CA PRO A 609 -18.07 -25.09 -14.12
C PRO A 609 -18.31 -26.59 -13.83
N ARG A 610 -17.30 -27.46 -13.97
CA ARG A 610 -17.44 -28.92 -13.83
C ARG A 610 -17.32 -29.38 -12.36
N PRO A 611 -18.21 -30.26 -11.85
CA PRO A 611 -18.06 -30.86 -10.52
C PRO A 611 -16.90 -31.87 -10.45
N PRO A 612 -16.07 -31.86 -9.39
CA PRO A 612 -15.00 -32.85 -9.20
C PRO A 612 -15.58 -34.19 -8.68
N SER A 613 -14.99 -35.34 -9.05
CA SER A 613 -15.43 -36.68 -8.61
C SER A 613 -14.33 -37.46 -7.88
N ILE A 614 -14.61 -38.01 -6.69
CA ILE A 614 -13.68 -38.83 -5.87
C ILE A 614 -14.02 -40.33 -6.00
N ASN A 615 -13.03 -41.18 -6.24
CA ASN A 615 -13.12 -42.64 -6.14
C ASN A 615 -12.11 -43.17 -5.12
N SER A 616 -12.52 -43.42 -3.88
CA SER A 616 -11.71 -44.09 -2.85
C SER A 616 -12.23 -45.50 -2.62
N GLY A 617 -11.56 -46.54 -3.11
CA GLY A 617 -11.90 -47.93 -2.81
C GLY A 617 -10.99 -48.49 -1.71
N ILE A 618 -11.53 -48.73 -0.52
CA ILE A 618 -10.81 -49.38 0.59
C ILE A 618 -11.66 -50.55 1.09
N ASP A 619 -11.15 -51.78 1.03
CA ASP A 619 -11.97 -52.98 1.26
C ASP A 619 -11.99 -53.49 2.71
N TYR A 620 -11.12 -53.01 3.60
CA TYR A 620 -10.97 -53.51 4.97
C TYR A 620 -10.98 -52.38 6.03
N VAL A 621 -11.22 -52.73 7.30
CA VAL A 621 -11.17 -51.78 8.43
C VAL A 621 -9.72 -51.51 8.82
N ASP A 622 -9.29 -50.25 8.74
CA ASP A 622 -7.98 -49.84 9.24
C ASP A 622 -8.00 -49.66 10.76
N LEU A 623 -6.93 -50.09 11.43
CA LEU A 623 -6.74 -49.87 12.87
C LEU A 623 -6.00 -48.56 13.12
N ALA A 624 -6.54 -47.75 14.04
CA ALA A 624 -5.89 -46.52 14.51
C ALA A 624 -4.65 -46.80 15.37
N SER A 625 -3.95 -45.75 15.80
CA SER A 625 -2.85 -45.86 16.76
C SER A 625 -3.32 -46.41 18.11
N LEU A 626 -2.37 -46.83 18.94
CA LEU A 626 -2.64 -47.05 20.36
C LEU A 626 -3.11 -45.74 21.02
N PRO A 627 -3.91 -45.83 22.10
CA PRO A 627 -4.34 -44.67 22.88
C PRO A 627 -3.13 -43.87 23.38
N ASP A 628 -3.18 -42.56 23.21
CA ASP A 628 -2.19 -41.63 23.76
C ASP A 628 -2.37 -41.41 25.27
N ALA A 629 -1.62 -40.47 25.84
CA ALA A 629 -1.70 -40.14 27.27
C ALA A 629 -3.09 -39.65 27.73
N ASN A 630 -3.90 -39.11 26.82
CA ASN A 630 -5.27 -38.66 27.09
C ASN A 630 -6.29 -39.81 26.93
N GLY A 631 -5.88 -40.90 26.28
CA GLY A 631 -6.69 -42.06 25.96
C GLY A 631 -7.35 -41.98 24.59
N GLU A 632 -6.86 -41.10 23.70
CA GLU A 632 -7.38 -40.91 22.34
C GLU A 632 -6.54 -41.70 21.34
N CYS A 633 -7.20 -42.31 20.35
CA CYS A 633 -6.52 -43.01 19.26
C CYS A 633 -6.45 -42.11 18.02
N HIS A 634 -5.35 -42.14 17.29
CA HIS A 634 -5.14 -41.30 16.12
C HIS A 634 -4.99 -42.15 14.87
N ALA A 635 -5.67 -41.80 13.79
CA ALA A 635 -5.55 -42.46 12.50
C ALA A 635 -5.22 -41.43 11.42
N ARG A 636 -4.48 -41.84 10.39
CA ARG A 636 -4.22 -40.99 9.24
C ARG A 636 -5.21 -41.33 8.13
N LEU A 637 -6.16 -40.43 7.89
CA LEU A 637 -7.07 -40.51 6.76
C LEU A 637 -6.32 -40.08 5.49
N SER A 638 -6.39 -40.85 4.41
CA SER A 638 -5.82 -40.49 3.10
C SER A 638 -6.78 -40.84 1.97
N TRP A 639 -6.83 -40.00 0.95
CA TRP A 639 -7.69 -40.17 -0.23
C TRP A 639 -6.93 -39.76 -1.50
N PRO A 640 -7.34 -40.22 -2.69
CA PRO A 640 -6.69 -39.83 -3.94
C PRO A 640 -6.92 -38.36 -4.26
N GLU A 641 -5.93 -37.73 -4.89
CA GLU A 641 -6.06 -36.37 -5.42
C GLU A 641 -7.05 -36.33 -6.58
N VAL A 642 -7.95 -35.34 -6.57
CA VAL A 642 -8.92 -35.12 -7.65
C VAL A 642 -8.51 -33.91 -8.48
N PRO A 643 -8.33 -34.08 -9.81
CA PRO A 643 -8.08 -32.97 -10.71
C PRO A 643 -9.16 -31.88 -10.59
N ALA A 644 -8.76 -30.61 -10.60
CA ALA A 644 -9.63 -29.43 -10.45
C ALA A 644 -10.33 -29.24 -9.08
N ALA A 645 -9.97 -30.03 -8.04
CA ALA A 645 -10.42 -29.77 -6.68
C ALA A 645 -9.58 -28.66 -6.01
N ALA A 646 -10.23 -27.61 -5.51
CA ALA A 646 -9.62 -26.58 -4.66
C ALA A 646 -9.35 -27.10 -3.23
N GLY A 647 -10.04 -28.16 -2.82
CA GLY A 647 -9.80 -28.88 -1.57
C GLY A 647 -10.95 -29.83 -1.21
N TYR A 648 -10.96 -30.31 0.05
CA TYR A 648 -11.81 -31.42 0.48
C TYR A 648 -12.54 -31.14 1.81
N PHE A 649 -13.76 -31.65 1.94
CA PHE A 649 -14.50 -31.73 3.20
C PHE A 649 -14.59 -33.17 3.70
N ILE A 650 -14.42 -33.35 5.01
CA ILE A 650 -14.45 -34.64 5.68
C ILE A 650 -15.71 -34.72 6.55
N TYR A 651 -16.48 -35.77 6.34
CA TYR A 651 -17.66 -36.11 7.11
C TYR A 651 -17.43 -37.41 7.88
N GLU A 652 -17.97 -37.51 9.09
CA GLU A 652 -17.84 -38.66 9.99
C GLU A 652 -19.21 -39.15 10.45
N ALA A 653 -19.38 -40.47 10.50
CA ALA A 653 -20.46 -41.16 11.20
C ALA A 653 -19.89 -42.34 12.00
N THR A 654 -20.50 -42.65 13.15
CA THR A 654 -20.16 -43.87 13.92
C THR A 654 -20.98 -45.05 13.43
N GLU A 655 -20.48 -46.27 13.64
CA GLU A 655 -21.22 -47.49 13.33
C GLU A 655 -22.59 -47.53 14.01
N THR A 656 -22.69 -47.10 15.27
CA THR A 656 -23.97 -47.03 15.99
C THR A 656 -24.95 -46.06 15.31
N ASP A 657 -24.49 -44.86 14.94
CA ASP A 657 -25.35 -43.86 14.29
C ASP A 657 -25.78 -44.29 12.89
N LEU A 658 -24.86 -44.90 12.13
CA LEU A 658 -25.10 -45.38 10.78
C LEU A 658 -26.06 -46.58 10.80
N ARG A 659 -25.87 -47.54 11.71
CA ARG A 659 -26.79 -48.68 11.91
C ARG A 659 -28.18 -48.21 12.34
N ALA A 660 -28.28 -47.22 13.22
CA ALA A 660 -29.55 -46.63 13.61
C ALA A 660 -30.26 -45.94 12.44
N ALA A 661 -29.52 -45.23 11.58
CA ALA A 661 -30.08 -44.60 10.38
C ALA A 661 -30.55 -45.63 9.33
N LEU A 662 -29.89 -46.79 9.26
CA LEU A 662 -30.19 -47.89 8.33
C LEU A 662 -31.17 -48.93 8.92
N GLY A 663 -31.67 -48.74 10.15
CA GLY A 663 -32.63 -49.64 10.80
C GLY A 663 -32.05 -50.99 11.28
N LEU A 664 -30.72 -51.10 11.42
CA LEU A 664 -30.02 -52.29 11.89
C LEU A 664 -29.96 -52.35 13.44
N PRO A 665 -29.86 -53.56 14.04
CA PRO A 665 -29.64 -53.70 15.49
C PRO A 665 -28.27 -53.16 15.91
N PRO A 666 -28.04 -52.84 17.20
CA PRO A 666 -26.74 -52.35 17.72
C PRO A 666 -25.56 -53.29 17.40
N PRO A 667 -24.32 -52.77 17.36
CA PRO A 667 -23.16 -53.55 16.94
C PRO A 667 -22.85 -54.71 17.90
N ALA A 668 -22.67 -55.92 17.34
CA ALA A 668 -22.26 -57.11 18.08
C ALA A 668 -20.75 -57.08 18.34
N LEU A 669 -20.32 -56.53 19.47
CA LEU A 669 -18.90 -56.27 19.78
C LEU A 669 -18.01 -57.52 19.85
N GLU A 670 -18.59 -58.71 19.97
CA GLU A 670 -17.86 -60.00 19.98
C GLU A 670 -17.60 -60.55 18.56
N ALA A 671 -18.26 -60.00 17.54
CA ALA A 671 -18.07 -60.35 16.14
C ALA A 671 -16.81 -59.67 15.55
N THR A 672 -16.30 -60.23 14.46
CA THR A 672 -15.15 -59.65 13.75
C THR A 672 -15.52 -58.32 13.12
N LEU A 673 -14.55 -57.40 13.04
CA LEU A 673 -14.70 -56.10 12.39
C LEU A 673 -15.10 -56.25 10.92
N SER A 674 -14.60 -57.28 10.23
CA SER A 674 -14.95 -57.59 8.84
C SER A 674 -16.44 -57.95 8.68
N ALA A 675 -16.97 -58.82 9.55
CA ALA A 675 -18.39 -59.19 9.49
C ALA A 675 -19.31 -58.01 9.82
N ARG A 676 -18.91 -57.16 10.78
CA ARG A 676 -19.63 -55.93 11.12
C ARG A 676 -19.60 -54.90 9.98
N LEU A 677 -18.45 -54.75 9.31
CA LEU A 677 -18.29 -53.86 8.17
C LEU A 677 -19.16 -54.30 6.99
N GLU A 678 -19.17 -55.60 6.66
CA GLU A 678 -19.94 -56.19 5.57
C GLU A 678 -21.45 -55.94 5.76
N GLU A 679 -21.98 -56.21 6.95
CA GLU A 679 -23.40 -55.98 7.26
C GLU A 679 -23.82 -54.50 7.11
N VAL A 680 -22.95 -53.57 7.54
CA VAL A 680 -23.21 -52.12 7.43
C VAL A 680 -23.09 -51.65 5.98
N ARG A 681 -22.11 -52.16 5.22
CA ARG A 681 -21.93 -51.82 3.80
C ARG A 681 -23.07 -52.31 2.94
N ASP A 682 -23.52 -53.54 3.14
CA ASP A 682 -24.65 -54.10 2.39
C ASP A 682 -25.93 -53.28 2.63
N ALA A 683 -26.20 -52.90 3.88
CA ALA A 683 -27.33 -52.03 4.19
C ALA A 683 -27.19 -50.62 3.61
N TYR A 684 -25.99 -50.03 3.65
CA TYR A 684 -25.72 -48.70 3.09
C TYR A 684 -25.77 -48.67 1.55
N ASN A 685 -25.38 -49.77 0.89
CA ASN A 685 -25.48 -49.92 -0.56
C ASN A 685 -26.95 -49.95 -1.03
N LEU A 686 -27.85 -50.48 -0.20
CA LEU A 686 -29.30 -50.55 -0.49
C LEU A 686 -30.02 -49.21 -0.26
N ASP A 687 -29.60 -48.43 0.74
CA ASP A 687 -30.16 -47.11 1.06
C ASP A 687 -29.05 -46.09 1.43
N PRO A 688 -28.35 -45.52 0.43
CA PRO A 688 -27.26 -44.57 0.69
C PRO A 688 -27.79 -43.28 1.34
N THR A 689 -27.39 -43.03 2.59
CA THR A 689 -27.90 -41.91 3.38
C THR A 689 -26.80 -40.97 3.85
N ARG A 690 -27.00 -39.66 3.62
CA ARG A 690 -26.14 -38.60 4.16
C ARG A 690 -26.46 -38.24 5.62
N ARG A 691 -27.65 -38.60 6.11
CA ARG A 691 -28.21 -38.09 7.37
C ARG A 691 -27.34 -38.31 8.63
N PRO A 692 -26.71 -39.47 8.86
CA PRO A 692 -25.92 -39.70 10.07
C PRO A 692 -24.53 -39.05 10.01
N PHE A 693 -24.13 -38.52 8.85
CA PHE A 693 -22.80 -37.94 8.65
C PHE A 693 -22.75 -36.49 9.07
N THR A 694 -21.81 -36.17 9.97
CA THR A 694 -21.56 -34.81 10.45
C THR A 694 -20.25 -34.29 9.89
N ARG A 695 -20.21 -33.00 9.54
CA ARG A 695 -19.00 -32.37 9.01
C ARG A 695 -18.01 -32.18 10.16
N ARG A 696 -16.85 -32.83 10.08
CA ARG A 696 -15.85 -32.84 11.15
C ARG A 696 -15.09 -31.52 11.26
N TYR A 697 -14.81 -30.89 10.11
CA TYR A 697 -14.05 -29.64 10.04
C TYR A 697 -14.78 -28.58 9.21
N PRO A 698 -14.89 -27.33 9.69
CA PRO A 698 -15.52 -26.24 8.95
C PRO A 698 -14.63 -25.67 7.84
N GLU A 699 -13.33 -25.96 7.83
CA GLU A 699 -12.38 -25.44 6.84
C GLU A 699 -12.12 -26.44 5.69
N LEU A 700 -11.84 -25.91 4.49
CA LEU A 700 -11.52 -26.70 3.31
C LEU A 700 -10.09 -27.26 3.41
N GLN A 701 -9.94 -28.56 3.20
CA GLN A 701 -8.66 -29.25 3.33
C GLN A 701 -7.92 -29.29 2.01
N GLN A 702 -6.73 -28.70 1.91
CA GLN A 702 -5.94 -28.71 0.68
C GLN A 702 -5.06 -29.97 0.53
N ALA A 703 -4.70 -30.60 1.65
CA ALA A 703 -3.91 -31.83 1.64
C ALA A 703 -4.78 -33.06 1.37
N VAL A 704 -4.20 -34.07 0.71
CA VAL A 704 -4.84 -35.38 0.43
C VAL A 704 -4.73 -36.39 1.57
N SER A 705 -4.27 -35.94 2.74
CA SER A 705 -4.26 -36.75 3.96
C SER A 705 -4.41 -35.86 5.20
N ARG A 706 -5.07 -36.36 6.24
CA ARG A 706 -5.26 -35.65 7.51
C ARG A 706 -5.33 -36.63 8.67
N ASN A 707 -4.73 -36.26 9.80
CA ASN A 707 -4.84 -37.05 11.03
C ASN A 707 -6.21 -36.78 11.68
N VAL A 708 -6.91 -37.85 12.04
CA VAL A 708 -8.20 -37.83 12.72
C VAL A 708 -8.06 -38.53 14.08
N THR A 709 -8.76 -37.99 15.07
CA THR A 709 -8.73 -38.48 16.44
C THR A 709 -10.05 -39.18 16.75
N LEU A 710 -9.96 -40.44 17.17
CA LEU A 710 -11.09 -41.25 17.59
C LEU A 710 -11.38 -41.02 19.09
N PRO A 711 -12.66 -41.00 19.50
CA PRO A 711 -13.05 -40.81 20.89
C PRO A 711 -12.45 -41.86 21.83
N LYS A 712 -12.13 -41.43 23.05
CA LYS A 712 -11.61 -42.29 24.11
C LYS A 712 -12.52 -43.48 24.38
N GLY A 713 -11.97 -44.69 24.25
CA GLY A 713 -12.66 -45.93 24.55
C GLY A 713 -13.71 -46.37 23.52
N SER A 714 -13.71 -45.79 22.31
CA SER A 714 -14.59 -46.22 21.22
C SER A 714 -14.36 -47.69 20.85
N ARG A 715 -15.45 -48.44 20.62
CA ARG A 715 -15.46 -49.81 20.09
C ARG A 715 -16.21 -49.94 18.76
N ASP A 716 -16.64 -48.80 18.23
CA ASP A 716 -17.37 -48.68 16.97
C ASP A 716 -16.39 -48.49 15.82
N ILE A 717 -16.82 -48.91 14.62
CA ILE A 717 -16.17 -48.52 13.37
C ILE A 717 -16.58 -47.07 13.06
N HIS A 718 -15.62 -46.19 12.84
CA HIS A 718 -15.83 -44.82 12.39
C HIS A 718 -15.76 -44.76 10.86
N PHE A 719 -16.81 -44.28 10.23
CA PHE A 719 -16.93 -44.15 8.79
C PHE A 719 -16.66 -42.71 8.36
N PHE A 720 -15.70 -42.52 7.47
CA PHE A 720 -15.36 -41.22 6.89
C PHE A 720 -15.77 -41.14 5.43
N ALA A 721 -16.42 -40.04 5.05
CA ALA A 721 -16.73 -39.70 3.65
C ALA A 721 -16.03 -38.39 3.29
N VAL A 722 -15.32 -38.37 2.16
CA VAL A 722 -14.58 -37.20 1.66
C VAL A 722 -15.26 -36.66 0.41
N LEU A 723 -15.57 -35.35 0.40
CA LEU A 723 -16.13 -34.64 -0.76
C LEU A 723 -15.13 -33.60 -1.26
N ALA A 724 -14.92 -33.51 -2.56
CA ALA A 724 -14.08 -32.49 -3.18
C ALA A 724 -14.90 -31.23 -3.42
N GLN A 725 -14.28 -30.06 -3.36
CA GLN A 725 -14.88 -28.79 -3.77
C GLN A 725 -14.06 -28.20 -4.91
N SER A 726 -14.72 -27.80 -5.99
CA SER A 726 -14.08 -27.08 -7.11
C SER A 726 -13.70 -25.65 -6.73
N ALA A 727 -12.86 -25.01 -7.53
CA ALA A 727 -12.53 -23.59 -7.39
C ALA A 727 -13.75 -22.65 -7.56
N SER A 728 -14.87 -23.13 -8.13
CA SER A 728 -16.13 -22.40 -8.23
C SER A 728 -17.03 -22.54 -6.99
N GLY A 729 -16.61 -23.33 -5.98
CA GLY A 729 -17.37 -23.58 -4.76
C GLY A 729 -18.44 -24.67 -4.91
N LEU A 730 -18.43 -25.42 -6.01
CA LEU A 730 -19.31 -26.56 -6.21
C LEU A 730 -18.71 -27.81 -5.56
N ASP A 731 -19.44 -28.40 -4.63
CA ASP A 731 -19.09 -29.67 -3.98
C ASP A 731 -19.33 -30.86 -4.94
N SER A 732 -18.51 -31.89 -4.82
CA SER A 732 -18.70 -33.17 -5.47
C SER A 732 -20.02 -33.80 -5.03
N ALA A 733 -20.64 -34.58 -5.91
CA ALA A 733 -21.82 -35.36 -5.55
C ALA A 733 -21.55 -36.27 -4.33
N TRP A 734 -22.56 -36.47 -3.48
CA TRP A 734 -22.47 -37.47 -2.41
C TRP A 734 -22.21 -38.84 -3.03
N PRO A 735 -21.42 -39.74 -2.42
CA PRO A 735 -21.13 -41.06 -2.96
C PRO A 735 -22.41 -41.91 -3.03
N ILE A 736 -23.14 -41.80 -4.15
CA ILE A 736 -24.37 -42.56 -4.44
C ILE A 736 -24.24 -43.45 -5.68
N ASP A 737 -23.25 -43.18 -6.53
CA ASP A 737 -23.00 -43.95 -7.75
C ASP A 737 -22.03 -45.12 -7.50
N GLY A 738 -22.22 -46.25 -8.19
CA GLY A 738 -21.38 -47.46 -8.06
C GLY A 738 -21.79 -48.34 -6.88
N VAL A 739 -20.83 -48.69 -6.01
CA VAL A 739 -21.05 -49.40 -4.73
C VAL A 739 -20.79 -48.39 -3.58
N PRO A 740 -21.82 -47.64 -3.12
CA PRO A 740 -21.66 -46.52 -2.20
C PRO A 740 -20.87 -46.82 -0.91
N GLY A 741 -21.01 -48.03 -0.37
CA GLY A 741 -20.35 -48.50 0.85
C GLY A 741 -18.83 -48.70 0.72
N GLU A 742 -18.32 -48.89 -0.50
CA GLU A 742 -16.87 -48.99 -0.76
C GLU A 742 -16.19 -47.60 -0.75
N ARG A 743 -16.97 -46.53 -0.93
CA ARG A 743 -16.50 -45.13 -0.90
C ARG A 743 -16.38 -44.55 0.52
N LEU A 744 -16.82 -45.29 1.53
CA LEU A 744 -16.62 -44.95 2.93
C LEU A 744 -15.28 -45.53 3.41
N ILE A 745 -14.52 -44.74 4.16
CA ILE A 745 -13.25 -45.16 4.76
C ILE A 745 -13.52 -45.59 6.21
N PRO A 746 -13.46 -46.91 6.53
CA PRO A 746 -13.75 -47.41 7.87
C PRO A 746 -12.49 -47.51 8.72
N ILE A 747 -12.54 -46.95 9.94
CA ILE A 747 -11.41 -46.98 10.90
C ILE A 747 -11.92 -47.38 12.29
N ALA A 748 -11.22 -48.29 12.96
CA ALA A 748 -11.54 -48.70 14.34
C ALA A 748 -10.37 -48.45 15.31
N ALA A 749 -10.69 -48.16 16.56
CA ALA A 749 -9.69 -48.05 17.63
C ALA A 749 -9.24 -49.45 18.09
N PRO A 750 -7.93 -49.76 18.14
CA PRO A 750 -7.48 -51.05 18.64
C PRO A 750 -7.59 -51.14 20.16
N ALA A 751 -7.83 -52.35 20.68
CA ALA A 751 -7.78 -52.65 22.11
C ALA A 751 -6.59 -53.55 22.45
N ILE A 752 -5.95 -53.33 23.60
CA ILE A 752 -4.84 -54.17 24.06
C ILE A 752 -5.41 -55.37 24.80
N ALA A 753 -5.16 -56.58 24.29
CA ALA A 753 -5.56 -57.82 24.95
C ALA A 753 -4.60 -58.12 26.13
N LYS A 754 -4.81 -57.50 27.29
CA LYS A 754 -3.94 -57.68 28.47
C LYS A 754 -4.33 -58.93 29.29
N PRO A 755 -3.51 -60.00 29.35
CA PRO A 755 -3.78 -61.15 30.22
C PRO A 755 -3.71 -60.77 31.70
N GLN A 756 -4.35 -61.55 32.56
CA GLN A 756 -4.20 -61.40 34.02
C GLN A 756 -2.82 -61.88 34.50
N ALA A 757 -2.38 -61.37 35.66
CA ALA A 757 -1.10 -61.77 36.25
C ALA A 757 -1.05 -63.28 36.53
N PRO A 758 0.04 -63.99 36.14
CA PRO A 758 0.15 -65.42 36.35
C PRO A 758 0.47 -65.75 37.81
N ILE A 759 0.16 -66.99 38.20
CA ILE A 759 0.59 -67.56 39.48
C ILE A 759 1.96 -68.22 39.24
N LEU A 760 2.94 -67.89 40.07
CA LEU A 760 4.28 -68.49 40.05
C LEU A 760 4.51 -69.24 41.37
N GLU A 761 4.92 -70.49 41.26
CA GLU A 761 5.43 -71.31 42.37
C GLU A 761 6.91 -71.66 42.12
N VAL A 762 7.73 -71.55 43.17
CA VAL A 762 9.16 -71.87 43.14
C VAL A 762 9.48 -72.84 44.26
N ARG A 763 10.16 -73.95 43.95
CA ARG A 763 10.56 -74.97 44.94
C ARG A 763 12.01 -75.39 44.71
N ARG A 764 12.75 -75.61 45.80
CA ARG A 764 14.11 -76.18 45.74
C ARG A 764 14.02 -77.69 45.51
N VAL A 765 14.72 -78.20 44.51
CA VAL A 765 14.82 -79.63 44.19
C VAL A 765 16.29 -80.06 44.16
N PRO A 766 16.65 -81.26 44.65
CA PRO A 766 18.03 -81.75 44.59
C PRO A 766 18.45 -82.09 43.15
N VAL A 767 19.72 -81.86 42.81
CA VAL A 767 20.34 -82.20 41.53
C VAL A 767 21.73 -82.79 41.77
N GLY A 768 21.97 -84.01 41.32
CA GLY A 768 23.22 -84.74 41.62
C GLY A 768 23.33 -85.18 43.07
N GLU A 769 24.55 -85.43 43.55
CA GLU A 769 24.80 -85.89 44.93
C GLU A 769 24.83 -84.75 45.97
N GLU A 770 25.24 -83.53 45.58
CA GLU A 770 25.37 -82.39 46.52
C GLU A 770 24.75 -81.06 46.05
N GLY A 771 24.18 -81.00 44.84
CA GLY A 771 23.66 -79.78 44.22
C GLY A 771 22.15 -79.55 44.38
N PHE A 772 21.70 -78.32 44.14
CA PHE A 772 20.28 -77.92 44.20
C PHE A 772 19.88 -77.04 43.00
N ALA A 773 18.61 -77.16 42.57
CA ALA A 773 18.00 -76.36 41.52
C ALA A 773 16.65 -75.78 41.97
N ALA A 774 16.14 -74.81 41.20
CA ALA A 774 14.82 -74.23 41.40
C ALA A 774 13.83 -74.78 40.36
N GLN A 775 12.82 -75.52 40.80
CA GLN A 775 11.69 -75.90 39.97
C GLN A 775 10.66 -74.78 39.97
N LEU A 776 10.23 -74.37 38.78
CA LEU A 776 9.33 -73.25 38.52
C LEU A 776 8.04 -73.79 37.91
N THR A 777 6.89 -73.39 38.45
CA THR A 777 5.58 -73.68 37.85
C THR A 777 4.81 -72.37 37.67
N VAL A 778 4.40 -72.10 36.43
CA VAL A 778 3.69 -70.88 36.04
C VAL A 778 2.31 -71.24 35.51
N THR A 779 1.27 -70.64 36.07
CA THR A 779 -0.12 -70.88 35.66
C THR A 779 -0.82 -69.56 35.32
N PRO A 780 -1.15 -69.31 34.05
CA PRO A 780 -1.97 -68.16 33.64
C PRO A 780 -3.37 -68.19 34.26
N ARG A 781 -3.94 -67.02 34.54
CA ARG A 781 -5.30 -66.87 35.09
C ARG A 781 -6.34 -66.66 34.00
N ILE A 782 -7.61 -66.94 34.32
CA ILE A 782 -8.76 -66.74 33.42
C ILE A 782 -8.81 -65.27 32.96
N GLY A 783 -8.79 -65.05 31.64
CA GLY A 783 -8.74 -63.72 31.04
C GLY A 783 -8.37 -63.78 29.55
N HIS A 784 -7.75 -62.72 29.01
CA HIS A 784 -7.17 -62.77 27.67
C HIS A 784 -6.16 -63.91 27.55
N LYS A 785 -6.24 -64.65 26.45
CA LYS A 785 -5.52 -65.91 26.24
C LYS A 785 -4.01 -65.69 26.18
N ALA A 786 -3.29 -66.39 27.05
CA ALA A 786 -1.84 -66.34 27.16
C ALA A 786 -1.18 -67.24 26.10
N ARG A 787 -0.13 -66.77 25.42
CA ARG A 787 0.63 -67.56 24.44
C ARG A 787 2.13 -67.58 24.65
N ARG A 788 2.66 -66.67 25.47
CA ARG A 788 4.08 -66.59 25.81
C ARG A 788 4.25 -66.29 27.28
N ILE A 789 5.06 -67.07 27.99
CA ILE A 789 5.48 -66.80 29.37
C ILE A 789 6.93 -66.30 29.34
N ARG A 790 7.22 -65.22 30.07
CA ARG A 790 8.60 -64.79 30.33
C ARG A 790 8.91 -64.92 31.80
N VAL A 791 10.07 -65.51 32.11
CA VAL A 791 10.53 -65.72 33.49
C VAL A 791 11.80 -64.92 33.73
N PHE A 792 11.86 -64.24 34.86
CA PHE A 792 12.95 -63.35 35.26
C PHE A 792 13.57 -63.82 36.57
N ARG A 793 14.87 -63.55 36.75
CA ARG A 793 15.64 -63.95 37.92
C ARG A 793 16.59 -62.84 38.37
N THR A 794 16.63 -62.55 39.67
CA THR A 794 17.67 -61.69 40.28
C THR A 794 18.05 -62.18 41.68
N ARG A 795 19.22 -61.76 42.17
CA ARG A 795 19.67 -62.00 43.56
C ARG A 795 19.54 -60.76 44.46
N ILE A 796 19.22 -59.61 43.87
CA ILE A 796 19.15 -58.34 44.59
C ILE A 796 17.69 -58.12 45.01
N ASP A 797 17.44 -58.01 46.31
CA ASP A 797 16.09 -57.83 46.88
C ASP A 797 15.36 -56.60 46.31
N ASP A 798 16.06 -55.47 46.19
CA ASP A 798 15.49 -54.23 45.64
C ASP A 798 15.12 -54.38 44.16
N ALA A 799 15.95 -55.07 43.38
CA ALA A 799 15.68 -55.33 41.97
C ALA A 799 14.50 -56.30 41.77
N ALA A 800 14.20 -57.16 42.75
CA ALA A 800 13.06 -58.07 42.70
C ALA A 800 11.71 -57.38 42.95
N ARG A 801 11.68 -56.08 43.31
CA ARG A 801 10.42 -55.33 43.52
C ARG A 801 9.72 -54.97 42.21
N GLN A 802 10.48 -54.68 41.15
CA GLN A 802 9.97 -54.37 39.82
C GLN A 802 10.56 -55.34 38.80
N ILE A 803 9.70 -55.95 37.98
CA ILE A 803 10.14 -56.97 37.00
C ILE A 803 11.13 -56.39 35.98
N ASP A 804 10.97 -55.12 35.59
CA ASP A 804 11.84 -54.45 34.62
C ASP A 804 13.24 -54.15 35.18
N THR A 805 13.43 -54.21 36.51
CA THR A 805 14.75 -54.07 37.16
C THR A 805 15.46 -55.40 37.40
N MET A 806 14.81 -56.54 37.11
CA MET A 806 15.40 -57.87 37.28
C MET A 806 16.38 -58.27 36.16
N GLY A 807 16.54 -57.44 35.12
CA GLY A 807 17.34 -57.75 33.94
C GLY A 807 16.54 -58.50 32.86
N PRO A 808 17.21 -59.08 31.85
CA PRO A 808 16.53 -59.81 30.77
C PRO A 808 15.88 -61.10 31.28
N PRO A 809 14.83 -61.60 30.60
CA PRO A 809 14.20 -62.87 30.96
C PRO A 809 15.19 -64.02 30.77
N ILE A 810 15.22 -64.94 31.74
CA ILE A 810 16.03 -66.17 31.67
C ILE A 810 15.37 -67.23 30.78
N ALA A 811 14.05 -67.16 30.61
CA ALA A 811 13.29 -68.06 29.76
C ALA A 811 12.14 -67.32 29.05
N MET A 812 11.94 -67.66 27.79
CA MET A 812 10.78 -67.27 26.98
C MET A 812 10.11 -68.55 26.50
N VAL A 813 8.94 -68.85 27.06
CA VAL A 813 8.24 -70.12 26.89
C VAL A 813 7.01 -69.90 26.02
N ASP A 814 7.11 -70.37 24.77
CA ASP A 814 6.05 -70.27 23.75
C ASP A 814 5.41 -71.64 23.43
N GLY A 815 5.93 -72.71 24.06
CA GLY A 815 5.55 -74.10 23.84
C GLY A 815 6.58 -75.05 24.46
N ASN A 816 6.40 -76.37 24.28
CA ASN A 816 7.29 -77.40 24.85
C ASN A 816 8.74 -77.23 24.40
N SER A 817 9.68 -77.38 25.34
CA SER A 817 11.13 -77.37 25.10
C SER A 817 11.84 -78.37 26.03
N PRO A 818 13.13 -78.69 25.83
CA PRO A 818 13.86 -79.62 26.69
C PRO A 818 13.85 -79.23 28.19
N ASP A 819 13.76 -77.94 28.48
CA ASP A 819 13.84 -77.38 29.84
C ASP A 819 12.46 -76.98 30.42
N TRP A 820 11.39 -77.03 29.59
CA TRP A 820 10.03 -76.59 29.95
C TRP A 820 8.96 -77.48 29.35
N ASP A 821 8.11 -78.02 30.21
CA ASP A 821 6.88 -78.74 29.87
C ASP A 821 5.69 -77.77 29.92
N VAL A 822 4.90 -77.68 28.84
CA VAL A 822 3.86 -76.67 28.61
C VAL A 822 2.54 -77.33 28.20
N SER A 823 1.50 -77.02 28.96
CA SER A 823 0.12 -77.40 28.64
C SER A 823 -0.55 -76.33 27.76
N VAL A 824 -1.17 -76.77 26.66
CA VAL A 824 -1.77 -75.90 25.64
C VAL A 824 -3.19 -76.39 25.30
N THR A 825 -4.15 -75.47 25.17
CA THR A 825 -5.52 -75.73 24.70
C THR A 825 -5.77 -75.05 23.36
N SER A 826 -6.41 -75.76 22.42
CA SER A 826 -6.78 -75.26 21.09
C SER A 826 -8.09 -74.47 21.10
N ASP A 827 -8.15 -73.35 20.38
CA ASP A 827 -9.36 -72.57 20.11
C ASP A 827 -9.73 -72.66 18.62
N ALA A 828 -11.02 -72.81 18.29
CA ALA A 828 -11.50 -72.90 16.92
C ALA A 828 -11.55 -71.54 16.20
N VAL A 829 -11.52 -70.42 16.95
CA VAL A 829 -11.63 -69.05 16.41
C VAL A 829 -10.39 -68.19 16.68
N ALA A 830 -9.49 -68.63 17.57
CA ALA A 830 -8.22 -67.97 17.86
C ALA A 830 -7.08 -69.01 17.88
N ALA A 831 -5.84 -68.55 17.96
CA ALA A 831 -4.70 -69.46 18.07
C ALA A 831 -4.62 -70.17 19.44
N ASP A 832 -3.96 -71.33 19.46
CA ASP A 832 -3.64 -72.11 20.67
C ASP A 832 -3.08 -71.25 21.82
N TYR A 833 -3.48 -71.55 23.05
CA TYR A 833 -3.09 -70.80 24.24
C TYR A 833 -2.57 -71.70 25.38
N ILE A 834 -1.68 -71.14 26.21
CA ILE A 834 -0.98 -71.84 27.29
C ILE A 834 -1.83 -71.82 28.57
N ASP A 835 -2.06 -72.99 29.17
CA ASP A 835 -2.76 -73.18 30.45
C ASP A 835 -1.81 -73.33 31.65
N GLY A 836 -0.54 -73.65 31.39
CA GLY A 836 0.47 -73.80 32.44
C GLY A 836 1.81 -74.29 31.89
N ALA A 837 2.90 -73.92 32.56
CA ALA A 837 4.25 -74.33 32.21
C ALA A 837 5.08 -74.67 33.45
N THR A 838 5.85 -75.76 33.39
CA THR A 838 6.77 -76.19 34.44
C THR A 838 8.18 -76.36 33.88
N GLY A 839 9.17 -75.79 34.56
CA GLY A 839 10.58 -75.86 34.15
C GLY A 839 11.53 -75.88 35.35
N VAL A 840 12.83 -76.06 35.09
CA VAL A 840 13.87 -76.10 36.13
C VAL A 840 14.98 -75.11 35.77
N ASP A 841 15.37 -74.26 36.71
CA ASP A 841 16.52 -73.36 36.62
C ASP A 841 17.62 -73.77 37.61
N GLN A 842 18.89 -73.67 37.18
CA GLN A 842 20.08 -74.03 37.95
C GLN A 842 21.00 -72.81 38.12
N PRO A 843 20.66 -71.84 38.99
CA PRO A 843 21.55 -70.73 39.28
C PRO A 843 22.75 -71.21 40.13
N GLY A 844 23.95 -70.64 39.92
CA GLY A 844 25.14 -71.02 40.70
C GLY A 844 24.95 -70.85 42.21
N GLY A 845 25.48 -71.75 43.04
CA GLY A 845 25.17 -71.74 44.47
C GLY A 845 25.65 -70.47 45.21
N SER A 846 24.77 -69.86 46.02
CA SER A 846 25.14 -68.85 47.03
C SER A 846 24.15 -68.84 48.18
N TRP A 847 24.55 -68.28 49.31
CA TRP A 847 23.73 -68.22 50.52
C TRP A 847 22.63 -67.14 50.50
N ASP A 848 22.57 -66.35 49.43
CA ASP A 848 21.58 -65.30 49.22
C ASP A 848 20.30 -65.84 48.55
N TRP A 849 19.21 -65.08 48.67
CA TRP A 849 17.95 -65.39 48.01
C TRP A 849 18.07 -65.23 46.49
N VAL A 850 17.49 -66.18 45.75
CA VAL A 850 17.23 -66.05 44.32
C VAL A 850 15.75 -65.75 44.14
N TRP A 851 15.44 -64.61 43.55
CA TRP A 851 14.08 -64.14 43.30
C TRP A 851 13.65 -64.43 41.87
N TYR A 852 12.42 -64.90 41.71
CA TYR A 852 11.77 -65.16 40.43
C TYR A 852 10.46 -64.39 40.29
N ARG A 853 10.17 -63.96 39.06
CA ARG A 853 8.87 -63.43 38.63
C ARG A 853 8.56 -63.90 37.21
N ALA A 854 7.28 -64.05 36.90
CA ALA A 854 6.81 -64.41 35.57
C ALA A 854 5.78 -63.40 35.06
N GLU A 855 5.72 -63.23 33.74
CA GLU A 855 4.68 -62.47 33.05
C GLU A 855 4.16 -63.26 31.84
N VAL A 856 2.96 -62.94 31.40
CA VAL A 856 2.31 -63.57 30.25
C VAL A 856 1.96 -62.56 29.18
N TRP A 857 2.05 -63.00 27.94
CA TRP A 857 1.76 -62.20 26.76
C TRP A 857 0.68 -62.87 25.92
N SER A 858 -0.26 -62.07 25.41
CA SER A 858 -1.28 -62.50 24.45
C SER A 858 -0.76 -62.44 23.01
N THR A 859 -1.60 -62.86 22.05
CA THR A 859 -1.36 -62.72 20.60
C THR A 859 -2.28 -61.65 20.03
N PRO A 860 -1.88 -60.93 18.97
CA PRO A 860 -2.79 -60.02 18.30
C PRO A 860 -3.90 -60.81 17.58
N ASP A 861 -5.14 -60.33 17.69
CA ASP A 861 -6.28 -60.79 16.91
C ASP A 861 -6.76 -59.59 16.07
N PRO A 862 -6.20 -59.40 14.86
CA PRO A 862 -6.50 -58.24 14.04
C PRO A 862 -7.96 -58.22 13.55
N GLU A 863 -8.62 -59.39 13.42
CA GLU A 863 -10.02 -59.46 12.99
C GLU A 863 -10.98 -58.92 14.05
N ARG A 864 -10.58 -58.90 15.32
CA ARG A 864 -11.32 -58.25 16.42
C ARG A 864 -10.71 -56.92 16.87
N GLY A 865 -9.68 -56.42 16.17
CA GLY A 865 -8.98 -55.20 16.55
C GLY A 865 -8.19 -55.31 17.86
N LEU A 866 -7.75 -56.51 18.23
CA LEU A 866 -6.99 -56.76 19.46
C LEU A 866 -5.49 -56.80 19.17
N LEU A 867 -4.72 -55.97 19.89
CA LEU A 867 -3.26 -55.96 19.86
C LEU A 867 -2.67 -56.73 21.06
N THR A 868 -1.45 -57.21 20.88
CA THR A 868 -0.66 -57.91 21.90
C THR A 868 -0.55 -57.10 23.19
N GLY A 869 -0.83 -57.75 24.33
CA GLY A 869 -0.73 -57.16 25.66
C GLY A 869 0.14 -57.98 26.61
N ARG A 870 0.88 -57.26 27.47
CA ARG A 870 1.70 -57.80 28.58
C ARG A 870 0.89 -57.80 29.87
N SER A 871 0.83 -58.93 30.57
CA SER A 871 0.19 -59.02 31.89
C SER A 871 0.94 -58.20 32.94
N ASP A 872 0.30 -57.93 34.07
CA ASP A 872 1.05 -57.56 35.27
C ASP A 872 1.94 -58.74 35.72
N PRO A 873 3.09 -58.48 36.34
CA PRO A 873 4.00 -59.54 36.77
C PRO A 873 3.39 -60.35 37.92
N SER A 874 3.79 -61.62 38.04
CA SER A 874 3.50 -62.43 39.21
C SER A 874 4.08 -61.79 40.48
N PRO A 875 3.56 -62.14 41.67
CA PRO A 875 4.26 -61.88 42.92
C PRO A 875 5.70 -62.42 42.86
N ALA A 876 6.63 -61.72 43.53
CA ALA A 876 8.00 -62.18 43.71
C ALA A 876 8.05 -63.43 44.58
N GLN A 877 8.66 -64.49 44.08
CA GLN A 877 8.91 -65.73 44.81
C GLN A 877 10.41 -65.90 45.02
N ASN A 878 10.83 -66.47 46.15
CA ASN A 878 12.24 -66.65 46.47
C ASN A 878 12.59 -68.08 46.85
N VAL A 879 13.86 -68.42 46.64
CA VAL A 879 14.45 -69.70 47.05
C VAL A 879 15.94 -69.52 47.28
N ILE A 880 16.51 -70.24 48.25
CA ILE A 880 17.97 -70.25 48.49
C ILE A 880 18.56 -71.50 47.85
N ILE A 881 19.53 -71.30 46.95
CA ILE A 881 20.29 -72.36 46.29
C ILE A 881 21.71 -72.32 46.87
N PRO A 882 22.04 -73.14 47.89
CA PRO A 882 23.32 -73.08 48.58
C PRO A 882 24.48 -73.54 47.67
N PRO A 883 25.74 -73.15 47.96
CA PRO A 883 26.92 -73.69 47.29
C PRO A 883 27.02 -75.21 47.40
N ASP A 884 27.60 -75.86 46.39
CA ASP A 884 27.63 -77.32 46.26
C ASP A 884 28.58 -77.99 47.28
N HIS A 885 29.59 -77.28 47.80
CA HIS A 885 30.59 -77.83 48.71
C HIS A 885 30.50 -77.30 50.14
N ALA A 886 31.15 -78.00 51.08
CA ALA A 886 31.35 -77.55 52.46
C ALA A 886 32.13 -76.21 52.54
N PRO A 887 32.03 -75.46 53.65
CA PRO A 887 32.75 -74.18 53.82
C PRO A 887 34.25 -74.31 53.62
N ASP A 888 34.88 -73.32 53.01
CA ASP A 888 36.33 -73.28 52.86
C ASP A 888 37.03 -72.96 54.21
N LEU A 889 38.24 -73.51 54.39
CA LEU A 889 39.08 -73.24 55.54
C LEU A 889 40.56 -73.29 55.10
N SER A 890 41.30 -72.19 55.32
CA SER A 890 42.72 -72.11 54.98
C SER A 890 43.58 -72.97 55.91
N ASP A 891 44.83 -73.20 55.52
CA ASP A 891 45.82 -73.79 56.43
C ASP A 891 46.09 -72.86 57.64
N ILE A 892 46.57 -73.46 58.74
CA ILE A 892 46.79 -72.78 60.02
C ILE A 892 48.24 -72.31 60.08
N ASP A 893 48.44 -70.99 60.18
CA ASP A 893 49.74 -70.37 60.40
C ASP A 893 49.97 -70.08 61.89
N MET A 894 51.22 -70.16 62.36
CA MET A 894 51.55 -70.04 63.78
C MET A 894 52.69 -69.05 64.00
N GLU A 895 52.48 -68.07 64.87
CA GLU A 895 53.50 -67.07 65.21
C GLU A 895 53.59 -66.86 66.74
N TRP A 896 54.76 -66.45 67.23
CA TRP A 896 54.88 -65.96 68.60
C TRP A 896 54.55 -64.46 68.65
N PRO A 897 53.50 -64.04 69.39
CA PRO A 897 53.03 -62.65 69.35
C PRO A 897 53.88 -61.66 70.19
N GLY A 898 55.00 -62.12 70.77
CA GLY A 898 55.80 -61.34 71.71
C GLY A 898 55.23 -61.36 73.14
N GLY A 899 56.10 -61.26 74.16
CA GLY A 899 55.70 -61.28 75.56
C GLY A 899 55.90 -62.65 76.23
N ASN A 900 54.83 -63.32 76.66
CA ASN A 900 54.91 -64.62 77.35
C ASN A 900 55.53 -65.68 76.42
N LEU A 901 56.57 -66.39 76.90
CA LEU A 901 57.30 -67.40 76.11
C LEU A 901 56.44 -68.64 75.78
N GLY A 902 55.36 -68.88 76.52
CA GLY A 902 54.40 -69.95 76.27
C GLY A 902 53.30 -69.58 75.26
N ALA A 903 53.23 -68.32 74.81
CA ALA A 903 52.17 -67.87 73.92
C ALA A 903 52.40 -68.35 72.47
N VAL A 904 51.32 -68.77 71.80
CA VAL A 904 51.29 -69.08 70.36
C VAL A 904 50.02 -68.50 69.77
N GLU A 905 50.17 -67.69 68.73
CA GLU A 905 49.06 -67.15 67.96
C GLU A 905 48.85 -68.01 66.71
N LEU A 906 47.63 -68.52 66.54
CA LEU A 906 47.15 -69.27 65.40
C LEU A 906 46.39 -68.33 64.47
N ARG A 907 46.60 -68.45 63.15
CA ARG A 907 45.94 -67.63 62.13
C ARG A 907 45.38 -68.51 61.02
N TRP A 908 44.15 -68.26 60.61
CA TRP A 908 43.48 -68.93 59.48
C TRP A 908 42.42 -68.02 58.89
N ALA A 909 41.86 -68.41 57.74
CA ALA A 909 40.87 -67.64 57.01
C ALA A 909 39.77 -68.54 56.42
N SER A 910 38.58 -67.98 56.23
CA SER A 910 37.43 -68.65 55.59
C SER A 910 36.53 -67.62 54.91
N SER A 911 35.95 -67.98 53.77
CA SER A 911 34.92 -67.20 53.05
C SER A 911 33.49 -67.47 53.55
N ALA A 912 33.32 -68.30 54.59
CA ALA A 912 32.02 -68.61 55.16
C ALA A 912 31.29 -67.34 55.66
N PRO A 913 30.01 -67.13 55.26
CA PRO A 913 29.26 -65.95 55.69
C PRO A 913 29.14 -65.84 57.20
N ILE A 914 29.61 -64.70 57.72
CA ILE A 914 29.52 -64.35 59.14
C ILE A 914 28.07 -64.13 59.58
N PRO A 915 27.23 -63.33 58.87
CA PRO A 915 25.84 -63.14 59.28
C PRO A 915 25.05 -64.44 59.15
N MET A 916 23.97 -64.56 59.93
CA MET A 916 23.05 -65.68 59.78
C MET A 916 22.38 -65.62 58.41
N THR A 917 22.52 -66.69 57.63
CA THR A 917 21.90 -66.83 56.30
C THR A 917 20.44 -67.27 56.44
N GLY A 918 19.65 -67.20 55.37
CA GLY A 918 18.25 -67.67 55.40
C GLY A 918 18.08 -69.17 55.67
N LEU A 919 19.16 -69.96 55.59
CA LEU A 919 19.18 -71.39 55.98
C LEU A 919 19.77 -71.64 57.38
N GLY A 920 20.34 -70.62 58.04
CA GLY A 920 20.92 -70.69 59.38
C GLY A 920 22.33 -70.08 59.47
N ALA A 921 22.97 -70.20 60.63
CA ALA A 921 24.31 -69.64 60.89
C ALA A 921 25.43 -70.68 60.69
N HIS A 922 26.55 -70.25 60.11
CA HIS A 922 27.80 -71.01 60.08
C HIS A 922 28.42 -71.04 61.48
N ARG A 923 29.06 -72.16 61.84
CA ARG A 923 29.68 -72.39 63.15
C ARG A 923 31.14 -72.77 63.00
N MET A 924 31.98 -72.26 63.88
CA MET A 924 33.39 -72.60 63.97
C MET A 924 33.68 -73.26 65.31
N SER A 925 34.47 -74.31 65.28
CA SER A 925 35.01 -74.99 66.45
C SER A 925 36.54 -74.95 66.39
N VAL A 926 37.18 -74.50 67.47
CA VAL A 926 38.63 -74.58 67.68
C VAL A 926 38.86 -75.47 68.89
N ALA A 927 39.65 -76.52 68.74
CA ALA A 927 40.03 -77.43 69.82
C ALA A 927 41.55 -77.59 69.83
N VAL A 928 42.17 -77.44 71.00
CA VAL A 928 43.61 -77.59 71.21
C VAL A 928 43.83 -78.60 72.32
N LEU A 929 44.58 -79.65 72.02
CA LEU A 929 44.82 -80.79 72.90
C LEU A 929 46.32 -80.91 73.16
N GLU A 930 46.70 -81.23 74.39
CA GLU A 930 48.10 -81.59 74.68
C GLU A 930 48.41 -82.99 74.17
N ALA A 931 49.63 -83.22 73.68
CA ALA A 931 50.06 -84.51 73.15
C ALA A 931 49.92 -85.63 74.19
N GLY A 932 48.96 -86.54 73.96
CA GLY A 932 48.65 -87.65 74.86
C GLY A 932 47.55 -87.37 75.90
N ALA A 933 47.01 -86.14 75.94
CA ALA A 933 45.85 -85.79 76.77
C ALA A 933 44.52 -86.04 76.05
N THR A 934 43.45 -86.23 76.83
CA THR A 934 42.08 -86.40 76.31
C THR A 934 41.22 -85.15 76.48
N ASP A 935 41.53 -84.30 77.46
CA ASP A 935 40.83 -83.03 77.68
C ASP A 935 41.55 -81.88 76.95
N PRO A 936 40.81 -81.00 76.24
CA PRO A 936 41.41 -79.91 75.50
C PRO A 936 41.88 -78.78 76.44
N VAL A 937 43.08 -78.27 76.16
CA VAL A 937 43.65 -77.06 76.78
C VAL A 937 42.82 -75.83 76.42
N PHE A 938 42.27 -75.80 75.21
CA PHE A 938 41.34 -74.78 74.77
C PHE A 938 40.31 -75.39 73.83
N ALA A 939 39.03 -75.15 74.09
CA ALA A 939 37.95 -75.51 73.19
C ALA A 939 36.93 -74.37 73.13
N ASP A 940 36.57 -73.96 71.92
CA ASP A 940 35.54 -72.96 71.68
C ASP A 940 34.73 -73.38 70.44
N GLU A 941 33.41 -73.47 70.58
CA GLU A 941 32.48 -73.70 69.46
C GLU A 941 31.36 -72.66 69.50
N GLN A 942 31.29 -71.85 68.45
CA GLN A 942 30.30 -70.77 68.36
C GLN A 942 29.94 -70.42 66.91
N ALA A 943 28.80 -69.75 66.75
CA ALA A 943 28.40 -69.20 65.45
C ALA A 943 29.37 -68.08 65.04
N LEU A 944 29.66 -67.95 63.74
CA LEU A 944 30.64 -66.98 63.24
C LEU A 944 30.35 -65.54 63.64
N ALA A 945 29.06 -65.18 63.70
CA ALA A 945 28.62 -63.86 64.16
C ALA A 945 28.99 -63.54 65.62
N HIS A 946 29.14 -64.57 66.46
CA HIS A 946 29.39 -64.41 67.90
C HIS A 946 30.88 -64.40 68.26
N ILE A 947 31.77 -64.79 67.35
CA ILE A 947 33.22 -64.67 67.57
C ILE A 947 33.57 -63.19 67.72
N PRO A 948 34.24 -62.74 68.80
CA PRO A 948 34.55 -61.34 69.01
C PRO A 948 35.51 -60.79 67.94
N THR A 949 35.60 -59.46 67.78
CA THR A 949 36.48 -58.81 66.77
C THR A 949 37.79 -58.26 67.33
N ALA A 950 38.09 -58.57 68.59
CA ALA A 950 39.31 -58.18 69.29
C ALA A 950 39.73 -59.30 70.25
N PRO A 951 41.02 -59.45 70.57
CA PRO A 951 41.48 -60.44 71.53
C PRO A 951 40.88 -60.18 72.92
N GLY A 952 40.68 -61.26 73.68
CA GLY A 952 40.15 -61.24 75.03
C GLY A 952 41.14 -60.70 76.08
N ALA A 953 40.85 -60.95 77.35
CA ALA A 953 41.69 -60.51 78.46
C ALA A 953 43.14 -61.02 78.34
N VAL A 954 44.10 -60.18 78.76
CA VAL A 954 45.54 -60.48 78.68
C VAL A 954 45.85 -61.78 79.43
N ASN A 955 46.62 -62.67 78.80
CA ASN A 955 47.03 -63.99 79.34
C ASN A 955 45.92 -65.04 79.45
N MET A 956 44.80 -64.91 78.72
CA MET A 956 43.81 -65.97 78.57
C MET A 956 43.69 -66.44 77.12
N PRO A 957 43.54 -67.76 76.88
CA PRO A 957 43.33 -68.24 75.54
C PRO A 957 41.99 -67.76 74.99
N CYS A 958 41.98 -67.28 73.75
CA CYS A 958 40.78 -66.73 73.13
C CYS A 958 40.86 -66.81 71.60
N CYS A 959 39.70 -66.77 70.94
CA CYS A 959 39.57 -66.66 69.50
C CYS A 959 38.84 -65.36 69.13
N TRP A 960 39.30 -64.68 68.08
CA TRP A 960 38.68 -63.47 67.57
C TRP A 960 38.82 -63.36 66.04
N ARG A 961 38.05 -62.47 65.45
CA ARG A 961 38.10 -62.08 64.04
C ARG A 961 38.98 -60.85 63.87
N GLU A 962 39.90 -60.89 62.93
CA GLU A 962 40.78 -59.76 62.63
C GLU A 962 40.17 -58.88 61.53
N GLY A 963 39.93 -57.60 61.86
CA GLY A 963 39.53 -56.59 60.89
C GLY A 963 38.19 -56.87 60.17
N PRO A 964 37.82 -56.02 59.22
CA PRO A 964 36.69 -56.31 58.33
C PRO A 964 37.03 -57.46 57.37
N VAL A 965 35.99 -58.11 56.85
CA VAL A 965 36.11 -59.10 55.76
C VAL A 965 36.89 -58.48 54.60
N ALA A 966 37.88 -59.22 54.07
CA ALA A 966 38.68 -58.78 52.94
C ALA A 966 37.81 -58.59 51.68
N SER A 967 38.31 -57.83 50.71
CA SER A 967 37.57 -57.53 49.46
C SER A 967 37.27 -58.78 48.61
N ASP A 968 37.98 -59.89 48.86
CA ASP A 968 37.74 -61.19 48.23
C ASP A 968 36.68 -62.04 48.95
N GLY A 969 36.07 -61.52 50.03
CA GLY A 969 35.04 -62.20 50.81
C GLY A 969 35.60 -63.06 51.96
N THR A 970 36.91 -63.11 52.15
CA THR A 970 37.54 -63.94 53.18
C THR A 970 37.64 -63.19 54.51
N GLN A 971 37.24 -63.83 55.62
CA GLN A 971 37.47 -63.33 56.97
C GLN A 971 38.69 -64.01 57.58
N ASN A 972 39.59 -63.21 58.15
CA ASN A 972 40.72 -63.71 58.94
C ASN A 972 40.29 -63.92 60.39
N TYR A 973 40.70 -65.06 60.93
CA TYR A 973 40.46 -65.50 62.29
C TYR A 973 41.80 -65.75 62.98
N ARG A 974 41.82 -65.49 64.28
CA ARG A 974 42.98 -65.65 65.12
C ARG A 974 42.60 -66.35 66.41
N ALA A 975 43.50 -67.15 66.95
CA ALA A 975 43.40 -67.63 68.31
C ALA A 975 44.74 -67.49 69.01
N LEU A 976 44.70 -67.04 70.25
CA LEU A 976 45.87 -66.97 71.11
C LEU A 976 45.80 -68.11 72.11
N ILE A 977 46.82 -68.94 72.16
CA ILE A 977 46.95 -70.07 73.07
C ILE A 977 48.13 -69.81 74.00
N TYR A 978 47.98 -70.17 75.27
CA TYR A 978 49.04 -70.11 76.26
C TYR A 978 49.39 -71.52 76.73
N ARG A 979 50.68 -71.85 76.69
CA ARG A 979 51.21 -73.11 77.23
C ARG A 979 51.67 -72.92 78.67
N ASP A 980 51.54 -73.98 79.45
CA ASP A 980 52.07 -74.05 80.81
C ASP A 980 53.60 -74.04 80.82
N ALA A 981 54.19 -73.92 82.01
CA ALA A 981 55.62 -73.61 82.18
C ALA A 981 56.59 -74.64 81.56
N ASP A 982 56.13 -75.87 81.40
CA ASP A 982 56.83 -77.01 80.77
C ASP A 982 56.73 -77.02 79.23
N MET A 983 55.91 -76.15 78.65
CA MET A 983 55.74 -75.92 77.20
C MET A 983 55.56 -77.22 76.40
N PRO A 984 54.50 -78.01 76.67
CA PRO A 984 54.26 -79.27 75.99
C PRO A 984 53.91 -79.08 74.51
N ALA A 985 53.98 -80.16 73.74
CA ALA A 985 53.49 -80.18 72.37
C ALA A 985 51.95 -80.19 72.36
N LEU A 986 51.33 -79.38 71.50
CA LEU A 986 49.88 -79.28 71.37
C LEU A 986 49.43 -79.64 69.94
N SER A 987 48.29 -80.31 69.80
CA SER A 987 47.61 -80.53 68.52
C SER A 987 46.36 -79.66 68.44
N VAL A 988 46.21 -78.95 67.33
CA VAL A 988 45.15 -77.96 67.07
C VAL A 988 44.24 -78.52 65.99
N ALA A 989 42.93 -78.50 66.23
CA ALA A 989 41.89 -78.79 65.25
C ALA A 989 40.94 -77.61 65.09
N ILE A 990 40.78 -77.13 63.86
CA ILE A 990 39.84 -76.08 63.51
C ILE A 990 38.81 -76.65 62.54
N ARG A 991 37.53 -76.52 62.86
CA ARG A 991 36.41 -77.01 62.07
C ARG A 991 35.46 -75.88 61.72
N MET A 992 35.01 -75.85 60.46
CA MET A 992 33.97 -74.96 59.98
C MET A 992 32.76 -75.78 59.53
N ARG A 993 31.56 -75.45 60.05
CA ARG A 993 30.30 -76.15 59.77
C ARG A 993 29.27 -75.20 59.17
N ASP A 994 28.63 -75.62 58.08
CA ASP A 994 27.52 -74.87 57.47
C ASP A 994 26.14 -75.22 58.07
N PRO A 995 25.09 -74.44 57.75
CA PRO A 995 23.73 -74.70 58.23
C PRO A 995 23.11 -76.01 57.72
N LEU A 996 23.64 -76.57 56.63
CA LEU A 996 23.21 -77.87 56.08
C LEU A 996 23.91 -79.05 56.78
N GLY A 997 24.89 -78.76 57.63
CA GLY A 997 25.62 -79.74 58.44
C GLY A 997 26.92 -80.23 57.83
N ARG A 998 27.36 -79.68 56.70
CA ARG A 998 28.64 -80.03 56.03
C ARG A 998 29.81 -79.39 56.79
N ILE A 999 30.93 -80.11 56.93
CA ILE A 999 32.06 -79.74 57.80
C ILE A 999 33.39 -79.80 57.03
N THR A 1000 34.24 -78.79 57.22
CA THR A 1000 35.65 -78.78 56.80
C THR A 1000 36.55 -78.69 58.02
N GLU A 1001 37.61 -79.51 58.08
CA GLU A 1001 38.56 -79.58 59.20
C GLU A 1001 40.00 -79.29 58.75
N ARG A 1002 40.77 -78.61 59.62
CA ARG A 1002 42.21 -78.42 59.51
C ARG A 1002 42.89 -78.75 60.83
N LEU A 1003 44.02 -79.45 60.73
CA LEU A 1003 44.81 -79.90 61.87
C LEU A 1003 46.20 -79.29 61.79
N ALA A 1004 46.80 -78.92 62.92
CA ALA A 1004 48.17 -78.46 62.99
C ALA A 1004 48.81 -78.74 64.37
N ASP A 1005 50.12 -78.95 64.42
CA ASP A 1005 50.82 -79.32 65.66
C ASP A 1005 51.82 -78.25 66.09
N ILE A 1006 51.77 -77.83 67.35
CA ILE A 1006 52.73 -76.95 68.03
C ILE A 1006 53.78 -77.83 68.71
N PRO A 1007 55.08 -77.73 68.35
CA PRO A 1007 56.13 -78.57 68.94
C PRO A 1007 56.45 -78.18 70.40
N GLN A 1008 57.08 -79.11 71.13
CA GLN A 1008 57.51 -78.91 72.52
C GLN A 1008 58.65 -77.87 72.62
N GLY A 1009 58.61 -76.98 73.62
CA GLY A 1009 59.61 -75.94 73.86
C GLY A 1009 59.20 -74.53 73.39
N PRO A 1010 59.98 -73.48 73.73
CA PRO A 1010 59.59 -72.09 73.51
C PRO A 1010 59.43 -71.75 72.03
N SER A 1011 58.39 -70.98 71.72
CA SER A 1011 58.05 -70.51 70.36
C SER A 1011 58.83 -69.25 69.95
N CYS A 1012 59.76 -68.78 70.78
CA CYS A 1012 60.60 -67.61 70.52
C CYS A 1012 61.72 -67.94 69.53
N PRO A 1013 61.99 -67.10 68.51
CA PRO A 1013 63.15 -67.28 67.63
C PRO A 1013 64.45 -67.13 68.43
N SER A 1014 65.25 -68.20 68.51
CA SER A 1014 66.58 -68.18 69.15
C SER A 1014 67.49 -67.17 68.45
N ARG A 1015 68.22 -66.35 69.21
CA ARG A 1015 69.43 -65.68 68.69
C ARG A 1015 70.65 -66.56 68.88
#